data_AF-A0A3D9C5R2-F1
#
_entry.id   AF-A0A3D9C5R2-F1
#
_cell.length_a   1.000
_cell.length_b   1.000
_cell.length_c   1.000
_cell.angle_alpha   90.00
_cell.angle_beta   90.00
_cell.angle_gamma   90.00
#
_symmetry.space_group_name_H-M   'P 1'
#
loop_
_entity.id
_entity.type
_entity.pdbx_description
1 polymer ?
#
loop_
_entity_poly.entity_id
_entity_poly.type
_entity_poly.pdbx_seq_one_letter_code
_entity_poly.pdbx_strand_id
1 'polypeptide(L)'
;MHTTIDPIQKYKIFAEEDLQVIDPTQESTVEVYARHITWNIDELNGNLVLRGSNCHFPNLVKVKGSLSIDAENCSLPQLKTVDENFMLHCQAEINQLETVKGHFKCIIDFNFENLKNIGGSISLKKAKVFAGNQKLEKRSDVILIYHQHEADQLPENGMFNVDIFGDDIVIQNHEIYGKINVLGKNVSFPNLEIIQGDLSIKCRDKDGFHFTHDFSRLKKMMGNIKLEKTKAFFPLLRQSKNITLQNNSYASLPLLERSGSILVGMNSAANIPVLSEVNGYFNNYGSETCHLPKLKKVTGLLNATKTIACNLTEVGDIIINRQAGGHFDKLKRITGKGPSHDVDLKSLEYLGRWGGHVIKPSYSFPVLKKIKDYLYNKDEHLADNVYFKINEWLYITKNIFIISKNGFYFIDKCQHYSIRKFIAVLKLKYNSFQSFMIREYPKWENYETPLFAEILEKIDLLWDMVDPVAAEDFLHSKDRYFQALCFLYADAGIVMKHFQETKISEKDIELTHHEYDEQGNKVQVKRLNCYELYELDNIALRSLNSWNTERYSYVLKCSCPSTEKEHWHWIEKEYSEDALTAAASTFRIHENIIPHIKCVKRQGNILICELKKEIIPQGFPRVLTPAEYFGFLEVEI
;
A
#
# COMPACT_ATOMS: atom_id res chain seq x y z
N MET A 1 32.18 -26.07 5.68
CA MET A 1 32.12 -25.20 4.49
C MET A 1 30.67 -24.82 4.27
N HIS A 2 30.34 -23.58 4.62
CA HIS A 2 28.99 -23.03 4.64
C HIS A 2 28.77 -22.26 3.34
N THR A 3 27.77 -22.67 2.55
CA THR A 3 27.23 -21.88 1.43
C THR A 3 25.80 -21.49 1.78
N THR A 4 25.68 -20.49 2.64
CA THR A 4 24.49 -19.62 2.72
C THR A 4 24.47 -18.78 1.45
N ILE A 5 23.56 -19.06 0.51
CA ILE A 5 23.27 -18.10 -0.56
C ILE A 5 22.20 -17.17 0.02
N ASP A 6 22.61 -15.93 0.28
CA ASP A 6 21.76 -14.79 0.59
C ASP A 6 20.66 -14.58 -0.49
N PRO A 7 19.60 -13.78 -0.24
CA PRO A 7 18.76 -13.26 -1.32
C PRO A 7 19.64 -12.77 -2.49
N ILE A 8 19.21 -12.87 -3.76
CA ILE A 8 19.96 -12.25 -4.88
C ILE A 8 20.36 -10.86 -4.42
N GLN A 9 21.66 -10.68 -4.19
CA GLN A 9 22.12 -9.58 -3.36
C GLN A 9 21.82 -8.30 -4.13
N LYS A 10 20.99 -7.44 -3.54
CA LYS A 10 20.54 -6.24 -4.23
C LYS A 10 21.36 -5.05 -3.76
N TYR A 11 22.18 -4.52 -4.66
CA TYR A 11 22.99 -3.33 -4.42
C TYR A 11 22.30 -2.12 -5.02
N LYS A 12 22.21 -1.04 -4.24
CA LYS A 12 21.76 0.28 -4.72
C LYS A 12 22.94 1.23 -4.61
N ILE A 13 23.36 1.79 -5.74
CA ILE A 13 24.58 2.60 -5.85
C ILE A 13 24.17 4.06 -5.88
N PHE A 14 24.46 4.77 -4.79
CA PHE A 14 24.23 6.21 -4.64
C PHE A 14 25.53 7.01 -4.74
N ALA A 15 26.68 6.35 -4.60
CA ALA A 15 28.01 6.91 -4.86
C ALA A 15 29.00 5.84 -5.36
N GLU A 16 30.22 6.24 -5.75
CA GLU A 16 31.22 5.35 -6.35
C GLU A 16 31.78 4.34 -5.33
N GLU A 17 31.81 4.72 -4.06
CA GLU A 17 32.27 3.88 -2.95
C GLU A 17 31.39 2.63 -2.77
N ASP A 18 30.10 2.73 -3.13
CA ASP A 18 29.16 1.61 -3.05
C ASP A 18 29.52 0.47 -4.02
N LEU A 19 30.37 0.74 -5.03
CA LEU A 19 30.83 -0.28 -5.97
C LEU A 19 31.89 -1.21 -5.37
N GLN A 20 32.63 -0.75 -4.35
CA GLN A 20 33.77 -1.50 -3.80
C GLN A 20 33.35 -2.78 -3.08
N VAL A 21 32.10 -2.87 -2.64
CA VAL A 21 31.55 -4.03 -1.95
C VAL A 21 30.92 -5.05 -2.89
N ILE A 22 30.87 -4.76 -4.20
CA ILE A 22 30.21 -5.63 -5.17
C ILE A 22 31.22 -6.60 -5.77
N ASP A 23 30.97 -7.89 -5.59
CA ASP A 23 31.63 -8.95 -6.35
C ASP A 23 30.84 -9.17 -7.67
N PRO A 24 31.38 -8.80 -8.83
CA PRO A 24 30.69 -8.96 -10.11
C PRO A 24 30.50 -10.43 -10.53
N THR A 25 31.20 -11.38 -9.88
CA THR A 25 31.06 -12.81 -10.15
C THR A 25 29.90 -13.45 -9.37
N GLN A 26 29.39 -12.78 -8.34
CA GLN A 26 28.26 -13.24 -7.53
C GLN A 26 26.92 -12.85 -8.15
N GLU A 27 25.94 -13.77 -8.15
CA GLU A 27 24.58 -13.52 -8.63
C GLU A 27 23.90 -12.38 -7.85
N SER A 28 23.76 -11.20 -8.47
CA SER A 28 23.31 -9.98 -7.80
C SER A 28 22.40 -9.11 -8.68
N THR A 29 21.76 -8.10 -8.09
CA THR A 29 21.04 -7.05 -8.83
C THR A 29 21.62 -5.71 -8.44
N VAL A 30 22.25 -5.02 -9.39
CA VAL A 30 22.88 -3.72 -9.18
C VAL A 30 22.01 -2.63 -9.79
N GLU A 31 21.48 -1.74 -8.94
CA GLU A 31 20.71 -0.56 -9.34
C GLU A 31 21.55 0.70 -9.13
N VAL A 32 21.96 1.35 -10.22
CA VAL A 32 22.82 2.54 -10.18
C VAL A 32 21.96 3.80 -10.22
N TYR A 33 21.87 4.52 -9.09
CA TYR A 33 21.16 5.80 -8.97
C TYR A 33 22.11 7.00 -9.09
N ALA A 34 23.38 6.82 -8.73
CA ALA A 34 24.43 7.81 -8.86
C ALA A 34 24.68 8.23 -10.31
N ARG A 35 25.00 9.50 -10.54
CA ARG A 35 25.39 10.04 -11.85
C ARG A 35 26.90 9.96 -12.01
N HIS A 36 27.40 9.91 -13.25
CA HIS A 36 28.84 9.94 -13.56
C HIS A 36 29.64 8.77 -12.98
N ILE A 37 28.98 7.65 -12.66
CA ILE A 37 29.68 6.44 -12.22
C ILE A 37 30.51 5.86 -13.35
N THR A 38 31.77 5.52 -13.06
CA THR A 38 32.56 4.67 -13.93
C THR A 38 32.81 3.34 -13.25
N TRP A 39 32.39 2.22 -13.85
CA TRP A 39 32.62 0.90 -13.27
C TRP A 39 33.32 -0.02 -14.26
N ASN A 40 34.58 -0.35 -13.94
CA ASN A 40 35.46 -1.17 -14.75
C ASN A 40 35.28 -2.66 -14.43
N ILE A 41 34.30 -3.29 -15.09
CA ILE A 41 34.04 -4.74 -15.00
C ILE A 41 33.89 -5.32 -16.40
N ASP A 42 34.28 -6.59 -16.58
CA ASP A 42 34.19 -7.29 -17.88
C ASP A 42 32.88 -8.06 -18.03
N GLU A 43 32.43 -8.71 -16.95
CA GLU A 43 31.16 -9.42 -16.88
C GLU A 43 30.43 -9.07 -15.59
N LEU A 44 29.09 -9.02 -15.64
CA LEU A 44 28.25 -9.01 -14.45
C LEU A 44 27.44 -10.29 -14.38
N ASN A 45 27.64 -11.08 -13.34
CA ASN A 45 26.78 -12.21 -13.01
C ASN A 45 25.50 -11.70 -12.31
N GLY A 46 24.54 -11.17 -13.07
CA GLY A 46 23.32 -10.62 -12.46
C GLY A 46 22.64 -9.53 -13.28
N ASN A 47 21.70 -8.83 -12.64
CA ASN A 47 20.94 -7.75 -13.27
C ASN A 47 21.66 -6.40 -13.11
N LEU A 48 21.63 -5.59 -14.16
CA LEU A 48 22.13 -4.21 -14.15
C LEU A 48 20.99 -3.23 -14.49
N VAL A 49 20.72 -2.27 -13.61
CA VAL A 49 19.69 -1.25 -13.82
C VAL A 49 20.31 0.13 -13.66
N LEU A 50 20.41 0.89 -14.75
CA LEU A 50 21.00 2.23 -14.76
C LEU A 50 19.89 3.28 -14.65
N ARG A 51 19.85 3.99 -13.52
CA ARG A 51 18.91 5.07 -13.21
C ARG A 51 19.58 6.44 -13.05
N GLY A 52 20.90 6.48 -12.92
CA GLY A 52 21.70 7.71 -12.94
C GLY A 52 22.30 7.97 -14.33
N SER A 53 22.33 9.25 -14.73
CA SER A 53 22.83 9.67 -16.04
C SER A 53 24.37 9.69 -16.11
N ASN A 54 24.90 9.65 -17.34
CA ASN A 54 26.33 9.73 -17.62
C ASN A 54 27.19 8.61 -17.00
N CYS A 55 26.64 7.41 -16.78
CA CYS A 55 27.40 6.29 -16.25
C CYS A 55 28.21 5.58 -17.35
N HIS A 56 29.43 5.15 -17.06
CA HIS A 56 30.37 4.56 -18.02
C HIS A 56 30.82 3.16 -17.56
N PHE A 57 30.70 2.19 -18.45
CA PHE A 57 31.09 0.78 -18.26
C PHE A 57 32.01 0.38 -19.40
N PRO A 58 33.26 0.87 -19.41
CA PRO A 58 34.11 0.84 -20.60
C PRO A 58 34.49 -0.57 -21.03
N ASN A 59 34.55 -1.53 -20.10
CA ASN A 59 35.01 -2.90 -20.37
C ASN A 59 33.89 -3.93 -20.33
N LEU A 60 32.66 -3.55 -19.99
CA LEU A 60 31.58 -4.53 -19.74
C LEU A 60 31.18 -5.20 -21.06
N VAL A 61 31.54 -6.46 -21.22
CA VAL A 61 31.26 -7.30 -22.38
C VAL A 61 29.95 -8.06 -22.24
N LYS A 62 29.61 -8.49 -21.01
CA LYS A 62 28.48 -9.38 -20.80
C LYS A 62 27.70 -9.11 -19.52
N VAL A 63 26.38 -9.14 -19.63
CA VAL A 63 25.45 -9.16 -18.48
C VAL A 63 24.74 -10.50 -18.48
N LYS A 64 24.97 -11.34 -17.46
CA LYS A 64 24.34 -12.67 -17.34
C LYS A 64 22.87 -12.62 -16.93
N GLY A 65 22.43 -11.49 -16.34
CA GLY A 65 21.03 -11.23 -16.03
C GLY A 65 20.39 -10.22 -17.00
N SER A 66 19.39 -9.50 -16.52
CA SER A 66 18.68 -8.46 -17.27
C SER A 66 19.39 -7.11 -17.20
N LEU A 67 19.39 -6.36 -18.31
CA LEU A 67 19.92 -5.00 -18.41
C LEU A 67 18.78 -4.00 -18.65
N SER A 68 18.68 -2.96 -17.83
CA SER A 68 17.75 -1.84 -18.02
C SER A 68 18.49 -0.51 -17.99
N ILE A 69 18.29 0.33 -19.00
CA ILE A 69 18.87 1.66 -19.10
C ILE A 69 17.74 2.68 -19.06
N ASP A 70 17.54 3.27 -17.87
CA ASP A 70 16.47 4.21 -17.54
C ASP A 70 16.97 5.67 -17.45
N ALA A 71 18.24 5.94 -17.81
CA ALA A 71 18.87 7.26 -17.70
C ALA A 71 19.75 7.59 -18.92
N GLU A 72 19.86 8.89 -19.22
CA GLU A 72 20.54 9.41 -20.41
C GLU A 72 22.06 9.33 -20.34
N ASN A 73 22.69 9.24 -21.52
CA ASN A 73 24.13 9.31 -21.75
C ASN A 73 24.94 8.23 -21.02
N CYS A 74 24.35 7.06 -20.79
CA CYS A 74 25.12 5.91 -20.30
C CYS A 74 25.97 5.33 -21.43
N SER A 75 27.19 4.89 -21.13
CA SER A 75 28.13 4.32 -22.11
C SER A 75 28.52 2.90 -21.74
N LEU A 76 28.24 1.95 -22.61
CA LEU A 76 28.54 0.51 -22.51
C LEU A 76 29.14 0.03 -23.85
N PRO A 77 30.29 0.58 -24.27
CA PRO A 77 30.77 0.47 -25.64
C PRO A 77 31.18 -0.95 -26.03
N GLN A 78 31.56 -1.79 -25.06
CA GLN A 78 32.04 -3.16 -25.27
C GLN A 78 30.98 -4.24 -25.05
N LEU A 79 29.74 -3.85 -24.68
CA LEU A 79 28.70 -4.82 -24.34
C LEU A 79 28.28 -5.62 -25.57
N LYS A 80 28.47 -6.95 -25.53
CA LYS A 80 28.14 -7.88 -26.61
C LYS A 80 26.91 -8.72 -26.34
N THR A 81 26.66 -9.10 -25.08
CA THR A 81 25.60 -10.06 -24.77
C THR A 81 24.85 -9.70 -23.50
N VAL A 82 23.53 -9.79 -23.59
CA VAL A 82 22.61 -9.80 -22.44
C VAL A 82 21.91 -11.17 -22.43
N ASP A 83 22.20 -11.97 -21.40
CA ASP A 83 21.69 -13.34 -21.31
C ASP A 83 20.21 -13.40 -20.89
N GLU A 84 19.61 -12.32 -20.38
CA GLU A 84 18.16 -12.23 -20.13
C GLU A 84 17.53 -11.07 -20.93
N ASN A 85 16.75 -10.19 -20.26
CA ASN A 85 15.98 -9.13 -20.89
C ASN A 85 16.80 -7.85 -21.04
N PHE A 86 16.57 -7.14 -22.14
CA PHE A 86 17.17 -5.83 -22.38
C PHE A 86 16.10 -4.76 -22.55
N MET A 87 16.20 -3.69 -21.76
CA MET A 87 15.30 -2.54 -21.80
C MET A 87 16.09 -1.25 -22.02
N LEU A 88 15.76 -0.50 -23.07
CA LEU A 88 16.33 0.80 -23.38
C LEU A 88 15.25 1.89 -23.35
N HIS A 89 15.36 2.80 -22.39
CA HIS A 89 14.45 3.92 -22.21
C HIS A 89 15.04 5.30 -22.52
N CYS A 90 16.37 5.43 -22.49
CA CYS A 90 17.10 6.67 -22.74
C CYS A 90 18.27 6.44 -23.69
N GLN A 91 18.80 7.51 -24.30
CA GLN A 91 19.96 7.41 -25.20
C GLN A 91 21.19 6.89 -24.46
N ALA A 92 21.92 5.99 -25.09
CA ALA A 92 23.11 5.34 -24.54
C ALA A 92 24.07 4.93 -25.66
N GLU A 93 25.36 4.78 -25.35
CA GLU A 93 26.36 4.23 -26.26
C GLU A 93 26.43 2.71 -26.08
N ILE A 94 25.97 1.96 -27.08
CA ILE A 94 25.90 0.48 -27.04
C ILE A 94 26.29 -0.07 -28.42
N ASN A 95 27.57 0.04 -28.76
CA ASN A 95 28.04 -0.13 -30.14
C ASN A 95 28.22 -1.60 -30.53
N GLN A 96 28.50 -2.47 -29.55
CA GLN A 96 28.94 -3.85 -29.80
C GLN A 96 27.88 -4.91 -29.46
N LEU A 97 26.63 -4.53 -29.15
CA LEU A 97 25.62 -5.50 -28.70
C LEU A 97 25.23 -6.42 -29.86
N GLU A 98 25.52 -7.72 -29.71
CA GLU A 98 25.29 -8.73 -30.74
C GLU A 98 24.07 -9.60 -30.44
N THR A 99 23.84 -9.92 -29.16
CA THR A 99 22.82 -10.89 -28.74
C THR A 99 22.07 -10.45 -27.49
N VAL A 100 20.74 -10.53 -27.53
CA VAL A 100 19.84 -10.46 -26.38
C VAL A 100 19.04 -11.76 -26.34
N LYS A 101 19.28 -12.61 -25.33
CA LYS A 101 18.64 -13.93 -25.28
C LYS A 101 17.17 -13.87 -24.85
N GLY A 102 16.79 -12.90 -24.02
CA GLY A 102 15.43 -12.69 -23.53
C GLY A 102 14.63 -11.63 -24.29
N HIS A 103 13.69 -10.98 -23.60
CA HIS A 103 12.82 -9.95 -24.19
C HIS A 103 13.60 -8.69 -24.49
N PHE A 104 13.30 -8.08 -25.65
CA PHE A 104 13.88 -6.83 -26.08
C PHE A 104 12.81 -5.73 -26.06
N LYS A 105 13.07 -4.66 -25.30
CA LYS A 105 12.21 -3.49 -25.26
C LYS A 105 13.02 -2.24 -25.49
N CYS A 106 12.62 -1.47 -26.48
CA CYS A 106 13.21 -0.16 -26.75
C CYS A 106 12.06 0.83 -26.96
N ILE A 107 12.13 2.01 -26.36
CA ILE A 107 11.06 3.02 -26.46
C ILE A 107 11.55 4.33 -27.08
N ILE A 108 12.78 4.33 -27.58
CA ILE A 108 13.45 5.45 -28.24
C ILE A 108 13.97 5.04 -29.61
N ASP A 109 14.09 5.99 -30.52
CA ASP A 109 14.74 5.74 -31.81
C ASP A 109 16.22 5.37 -31.56
N PHE A 110 16.66 4.22 -32.08
CA PHE A 110 17.99 3.69 -31.80
C PHE A 110 18.48 2.75 -32.91
N ASN A 111 19.79 2.77 -33.21
CA ASN A 111 20.41 1.86 -34.17
C ASN A 111 21.43 0.97 -33.47
N PHE A 112 21.16 -0.34 -33.40
CA PHE A 112 22.09 -1.33 -32.91
C PHE A 112 22.87 -1.93 -34.08
N GLU A 113 24.05 -1.41 -34.37
CA GLU A 113 24.83 -1.78 -35.55
C GLU A 113 25.12 -3.29 -35.64
N ASN A 114 25.35 -3.94 -34.50
CA ASN A 114 25.82 -5.32 -34.44
C ASN A 114 24.77 -6.34 -33.95
N LEU A 115 23.57 -5.90 -33.59
CA LEU A 115 22.56 -6.77 -32.99
C LEU A 115 22.01 -7.74 -34.04
N LYS A 116 22.20 -9.04 -33.80
CA LYS A 116 21.82 -10.12 -34.72
C LYS A 116 20.73 -11.02 -34.14
N ASN A 117 20.83 -11.32 -32.85
CA ASN A 117 19.98 -12.33 -32.22
C ASN A 117 19.14 -11.71 -31.09
N ILE A 118 17.82 -11.81 -31.20
CA ILE A 118 16.87 -11.47 -30.14
C ILE A 118 15.98 -12.69 -29.91
N GLY A 119 16.00 -13.27 -28.71
CA GLY A 119 15.32 -14.54 -28.45
C GLY A 119 13.89 -14.42 -27.93
N GLY A 120 13.58 -13.31 -27.25
CA GLY A 120 12.24 -13.02 -26.74
C GLY A 120 11.43 -12.11 -27.66
N SER A 121 10.30 -11.63 -27.14
CA SER A 121 9.48 -10.64 -27.84
C SER A 121 10.18 -9.29 -27.99
N ILE A 122 9.89 -8.60 -29.10
CA ILE A 122 10.35 -7.25 -29.43
C ILE A 122 9.22 -6.25 -29.18
N SER A 123 9.46 -5.27 -28.31
CA SER A 123 8.49 -4.21 -27.95
C SER A 123 9.09 -2.82 -28.18
N LEU A 124 8.51 -2.07 -29.13
CA LEU A 124 9.15 -0.83 -29.64
C LEU A 124 8.45 0.49 -29.26
N LYS A 125 7.32 0.50 -28.53
CA LYS A 125 6.51 1.71 -28.18
C LYS A 125 6.59 2.92 -29.17
N LYS A 126 6.33 2.69 -30.46
CA LYS A 126 6.38 3.70 -31.56
C LYS A 126 7.78 4.23 -31.96
N ALA A 127 8.86 3.67 -31.41
CA ALA A 127 10.22 3.98 -31.81
C ALA A 127 10.63 3.30 -33.12
N LYS A 128 11.52 3.97 -33.86
CA LYS A 128 12.24 3.44 -35.02
C LYS A 128 13.55 2.84 -34.54
N VAL A 129 13.56 1.51 -34.41
CA VAL A 129 14.75 0.78 -33.96
C VAL A 129 15.30 -0.06 -35.10
N PHE A 130 16.61 -0.05 -35.27
CA PHE A 130 17.32 -0.83 -36.28
C PHE A 130 18.29 -1.81 -35.63
N ALA A 131 18.41 -2.99 -36.22
CA ALA A 131 19.40 -4.01 -35.89
C ALA A 131 20.22 -4.26 -37.17
N GLY A 132 21.45 -3.74 -37.21
CA GLY A 132 22.18 -3.52 -38.45
C GLY A 132 21.37 -2.68 -39.43
N ASN A 133 21.24 -3.16 -40.68
CA ASN A 133 20.47 -2.48 -41.72
C ASN A 133 18.97 -2.82 -41.71
N GLN A 134 18.50 -3.64 -40.77
CA GLN A 134 17.11 -4.07 -40.69
C GLN A 134 16.34 -3.26 -39.66
N LYS A 135 15.21 -2.68 -40.06
CA LYS A 135 14.27 -2.08 -39.12
C LYS A 135 13.62 -3.18 -38.29
N LEU A 136 13.73 -3.10 -36.97
CA LEU A 136 13.01 -3.98 -36.06
C LEU A 136 11.52 -3.66 -36.12
N GLU A 137 10.71 -4.71 -36.14
CA GLU A 137 9.26 -4.62 -36.01
C GLU A 137 8.84 -5.24 -34.68
N LYS A 138 7.65 -4.84 -34.20
CA LYS A 138 7.06 -5.49 -33.04
C LYS A 138 6.82 -6.95 -33.40
N ARG A 139 7.59 -7.84 -32.79
CA ARG A 139 7.59 -9.27 -33.09
C ARG A 139 7.31 -10.04 -31.80
N SER A 140 6.34 -10.94 -31.86
CA SER A 140 6.18 -12.01 -30.88
C SER A 140 6.43 -13.30 -31.62
N ASP A 141 7.70 -13.71 -31.72
CA ASP A 141 8.01 -15.02 -32.27
C ASP A 141 7.51 -16.08 -31.32
N VAL A 142 6.32 -16.56 -31.63
CA VAL A 142 5.73 -17.73 -31.01
C VAL A 142 5.64 -18.76 -32.12
N ILE A 143 6.47 -19.78 -32.02
CA ILE A 143 6.41 -20.94 -32.91
C ILE A 143 5.23 -21.79 -32.44
N LEU A 144 4.29 -22.06 -33.34
CA LEU A 144 3.13 -22.89 -33.04
C LEU A 144 3.47 -24.33 -33.44
N ILE A 145 3.21 -25.29 -32.56
CA ILE A 145 3.44 -26.72 -32.81
C ILE A 145 2.12 -27.47 -32.66
N TYR A 146 1.62 -27.97 -33.77
CA TYR A 146 0.49 -28.89 -33.87
C TYR A 146 0.94 -30.34 -34.09
N HIS A 147 2.12 -30.55 -34.68
CA HIS A 147 2.65 -31.87 -35.06
C HIS A 147 4.17 -31.99 -34.82
N GLN A 148 4.66 -33.23 -34.69
CA GLN A 148 6.07 -33.51 -34.36
C GLN A 148 7.07 -32.88 -35.36
N HIS A 149 6.75 -32.86 -36.65
CA HIS A 149 7.65 -32.30 -37.67
C HIS A 149 7.91 -30.80 -37.51
N GLU A 150 7.03 -30.05 -36.84
CA GLU A 150 7.25 -28.63 -36.50
C GLU A 150 8.18 -28.51 -35.28
N ALA A 151 8.10 -29.45 -34.34
CA ALA A 151 9.02 -29.55 -33.21
C ALA A 151 10.44 -29.92 -33.66
N ASP A 152 10.56 -30.80 -34.66
CA ASP A 152 11.85 -31.23 -35.23
C ASP A 152 12.59 -30.09 -35.96
N GLN A 153 11.89 -29.01 -36.32
CA GLN A 153 12.43 -27.83 -37.00
C GLN A 153 12.73 -26.66 -36.05
N LEU A 154 12.59 -26.86 -34.73
CA LEU A 154 12.88 -25.81 -33.76
C LEU A 154 14.35 -25.36 -33.82
N PRO A 155 14.64 -24.05 -33.69
CA PRO A 155 16.00 -23.55 -33.65
C PRO A 155 16.83 -24.20 -32.54
N GLU A 156 18.02 -24.70 -32.85
CA GLU A 156 18.88 -25.37 -31.85
C GLU A 156 19.30 -24.43 -30.70
N ASN A 157 19.43 -23.13 -30.98
CA ASN A 157 19.87 -22.12 -30.02
C ASN A 157 18.84 -21.80 -28.91
N GLY A 158 17.62 -22.35 -28.96
CA GLY A 158 16.60 -22.15 -27.93
C GLY A 158 15.99 -20.74 -27.87
N MET A 159 16.30 -19.87 -28.83
CA MET A 159 15.92 -18.46 -28.83
C MET A 159 14.54 -18.25 -29.47
N PHE A 160 13.49 -18.74 -28.83
CA PHE A 160 12.12 -18.61 -29.32
C PHE A 160 11.09 -18.78 -28.18
N ASN A 161 9.89 -18.24 -28.37
CA ASN A 161 8.72 -18.70 -27.62
C ASN A 161 8.03 -19.82 -28.41
N VAL A 162 7.40 -20.75 -27.70
CA VAL A 162 6.71 -21.88 -28.32
C VAL A 162 5.37 -22.13 -27.66
N ASP A 163 4.35 -22.32 -28.49
CA ASP A 163 3.00 -22.75 -28.10
C ASP A 163 2.73 -24.12 -28.71
N ILE A 164 2.55 -25.14 -27.86
CA ILE A 164 2.42 -26.53 -28.26
C ILE A 164 0.96 -26.95 -28.09
N PHE A 165 0.27 -27.08 -29.21
CA PHE A 165 -1.12 -27.52 -29.29
C PHE A 165 -1.24 -29.02 -29.58
N GLY A 166 -0.24 -29.60 -30.24
CA GLY A 166 -0.19 -31.02 -30.59
C GLY A 166 -0.03 -31.93 -29.38
N ASP A 167 -0.62 -33.12 -29.47
CA ASP A 167 -0.43 -34.21 -28.51
C ASP A 167 0.81 -35.05 -28.90
N ASP A 168 1.42 -35.73 -27.92
CA ASP A 168 2.54 -36.66 -28.09
C ASP A 168 3.79 -36.04 -28.76
N ILE A 169 4.04 -34.76 -28.48
CA ILE A 169 5.17 -33.99 -29.02
C ILE A 169 6.44 -34.16 -28.17
N VAL A 170 7.57 -34.41 -28.81
CA VAL A 170 8.89 -34.46 -28.17
C VAL A 170 9.76 -33.30 -28.64
N ILE A 171 10.29 -32.50 -27.71
CA ILE A 171 11.19 -31.38 -28.00
C ILE A 171 12.61 -31.71 -27.53
N GLN A 172 13.55 -31.72 -28.47
CA GLN A 172 14.93 -32.17 -28.24
C GLN A 172 15.88 -31.05 -27.75
N ASN A 173 15.42 -29.81 -27.66
CA ASN A 173 16.24 -28.68 -27.21
C ASN A 173 16.81 -28.90 -25.80
N HIS A 174 18.08 -28.52 -25.63
CA HIS A 174 18.77 -28.55 -24.33
C HIS A 174 18.49 -27.30 -23.50
N GLU A 175 18.26 -26.17 -24.15
CA GLU A 175 17.98 -24.88 -23.52
C GLU A 175 16.87 -24.18 -24.30
N ILE A 176 15.94 -23.54 -23.59
CA ILE A 176 14.93 -22.66 -24.18
C ILE A 176 14.90 -21.35 -23.41
N TYR A 177 15.19 -20.26 -24.11
CA TYR A 177 15.32 -18.94 -23.52
C TYR A 177 13.98 -18.19 -23.46
N GLY A 178 13.06 -18.49 -24.38
CA GLY A 178 11.73 -17.89 -24.40
C GLY A 178 10.69 -18.65 -23.57
N LYS A 179 9.43 -18.21 -23.73
CA LYS A 179 8.26 -18.76 -23.05
C LYS A 179 7.81 -20.07 -23.70
N ILE A 180 7.46 -21.05 -22.88
CA ILE A 180 6.87 -22.33 -23.30
C ILE A 180 5.42 -22.38 -22.81
N ASN A 181 4.47 -22.50 -23.74
CA ASN A 181 3.08 -22.81 -23.42
C ASN A 181 2.74 -24.21 -23.97
N VAL A 182 2.24 -25.08 -23.10
CA VAL A 182 1.84 -26.44 -23.46
C VAL A 182 0.33 -26.59 -23.26
N LEU A 183 -0.36 -26.96 -24.34
CA LEU A 183 -1.82 -27.14 -24.38
C LEU A 183 -2.22 -28.56 -24.77
N GLY A 184 -1.38 -29.25 -25.54
CA GLY A 184 -1.52 -30.67 -25.88
C GLY A 184 -1.09 -31.61 -24.76
N LYS A 185 -1.33 -32.91 -24.95
CA LYS A 185 -1.08 -34.01 -24.02
C LYS A 185 0.28 -34.66 -24.27
N ASN A 186 0.84 -35.30 -23.24
CA ASN A 186 2.05 -36.13 -23.34
C ASN A 186 3.27 -35.44 -23.99
N VAL A 187 3.35 -34.11 -23.88
CA VAL A 187 4.49 -33.35 -24.39
C VAL A 187 5.70 -33.57 -23.49
N SER A 188 6.84 -33.93 -24.08
CA SER A 188 8.07 -34.32 -23.39
C SER A 188 9.27 -33.47 -23.80
N PHE A 189 10.13 -33.16 -22.82
CA PHE A 189 11.37 -32.41 -22.98
C PHE A 189 12.55 -33.21 -22.40
N PRO A 190 12.99 -34.30 -23.07
CA PRO A 190 13.94 -35.26 -22.51
C PRO A 190 15.34 -34.69 -22.25
N ASN A 191 15.74 -33.66 -23.00
CA ASN A 191 17.09 -33.09 -22.92
C ASN A 191 17.13 -31.70 -22.28
N LEU A 192 15.98 -31.10 -21.99
CA LEU A 192 15.89 -29.70 -21.59
C LEU A 192 16.43 -29.49 -20.19
N GLU A 193 17.53 -28.76 -20.07
CA GLU A 193 18.21 -28.49 -18.80
C GLU A 193 17.89 -27.09 -18.23
N ILE A 194 17.62 -26.12 -19.12
CA ILE A 194 17.44 -24.72 -18.75
C ILE A 194 16.22 -24.13 -19.47
N ILE A 195 15.36 -23.47 -18.69
CA ILE A 195 14.33 -22.56 -19.21
C ILE A 195 14.53 -21.19 -18.56
N GLN A 196 14.71 -20.15 -19.38
CA GLN A 196 14.74 -18.79 -18.86
C GLN A 196 13.36 -18.11 -18.82
N GLY A 197 12.55 -18.30 -19.86
CA GLY A 197 11.21 -17.73 -19.94
C GLY A 197 10.19 -18.42 -19.03
N ASP A 198 8.91 -18.04 -19.14
CA ASP A 198 7.84 -18.68 -18.37
C ASP A 198 7.48 -20.06 -18.94
N LEU A 199 7.10 -20.99 -18.06
CA LEU A 199 6.54 -22.30 -18.42
C LEU A 199 5.08 -22.34 -17.98
N SER A 200 4.16 -22.44 -18.93
CA SER A 200 2.74 -22.59 -18.66
C SER A 200 2.20 -23.86 -19.28
N ILE A 201 1.68 -24.77 -18.48
CA ILE A 201 1.05 -26.01 -18.94
C ILE A 201 -0.42 -25.95 -18.58
N LYS A 202 -1.28 -26.01 -19.59
CA LYS A 202 -2.73 -25.98 -19.46
C LYS A 202 -3.35 -27.04 -20.34
N CYS A 203 -3.74 -28.16 -19.75
CA CYS A 203 -4.46 -29.17 -20.52
C CYS A 203 -5.90 -28.69 -20.79
N ARG A 204 -6.32 -28.73 -22.06
CA ARG A 204 -7.69 -28.36 -22.48
C ARG A 204 -8.71 -29.44 -22.23
N ASP A 205 -8.25 -30.68 -22.01
CA ASP A 205 -9.13 -31.82 -21.76
C ASP A 205 -9.77 -31.75 -20.36
N LYS A 206 -10.99 -32.28 -20.24
CA LYS A 206 -11.66 -32.50 -18.96
C LYS A 206 -10.88 -33.47 -18.08
N ASP A 207 -10.22 -34.46 -18.67
CA ASP A 207 -9.40 -35.47 -17.97
C ASP A 207 -7.92 -35.08 -17.87
N GLY A 208 -7.60 -33.80 -18.10
CA GLY A 208 -6.24 -33.28 -18.22
C GLY A 208 -5.29 -33.60 -17.05
N PHE A 209 -5.84 -33.82 -15.86
CA PHE A 209 -5.10 -34.16 -14.64
C PHE A 209 -4.54 -35.60 -14.64
N HIS A 210 -4.80 -36.41 -15.66
CA HIS A 210 -4.16 -37.72 -15.83
C HIS A 210 -2.84 -37.67 -16.62
N PHE A 211 -2.63 -36.63 -17.43
CA PHE A 211 -1.44 -36.54 -18.26
C PHE A 211 -0.26 -35.96 -17.46
N THR A 212 0.91 -36.55 -17.67
CA THR A 212 2.17 -36.11 -17.06
C THR A 212 3.07 -35.58 -18.15
N HIS A 213 3.56 -34.35 -17.99
CA HIS A 213 4.60 -33.79 -18.84
C HIS A 213 5.97 -34.06 -18.22
N ASP A 214 6.90 -34.56 -19.03
CA ASP A 214 8.22 -34.94 -18.56
C ASP A 214 9.25 -33.82 -18.79
N PHE A 215 9.94 -33.46 -17.71
CA PHE A 215 11.07 -32.52 -17.66
C PHE A 215 12.25 -33.18 -16.93
N SER A 216 12.59 -34.40 -17.35
CA SER A 216 13.53 -35.29 -16.67
C SER A 216 14.93 -34.70 -16.45
N ARG A 217 15.34 -33.72 -17.26
CA ARG A 217 16.65 -33.06 -17.15
C ARG A 217 16.61 -31.60 -16.71
N LEU A 218 15.45 -31.02 -16.44
CA LEU A 218 15.36 -29.59 -16.14
C LEU A 218 16.00 -29.28 -14.78
N LYS A 219 17.10 -28.52 -14.81
CA LYS A 219 17.91 -28.16 -13.63
C LYS A 219 17.62 -26.74 -13.14
N LYS A 220 17.39 -25.79 -14.06
CA LYS A 220 17.24 -24.36 -13.77
C LYS A 220 16.03 -23.74 -14.49
N MET A 221 15.21 -23.02 -13.73
CA MET A 221 14.07 -22.24 -14.22
C MET A 221 14.19 -20.79 -13.74
N MET A 222 14.29 -19.82 -14.65
CA MET A 222 14.36 -18.39 -14.28
C MET A 222 13.01 -17.68 -14.38
N GLY A 223 12.08 -18.21 -15.17
CA GLY A 223 10.71 -17.73 -15.27
C GLY A 223 9.75 -18.38 -14.27
N ASN A 224 8.48 -18.05 -14.43
CA ASN A 224 7.39 -18.59 -13.61
C ASN A 224 6.95 -19.95 -14.14
N ILE A 225 6.59 -20.87 -13.23
CA ILE A 225 5.93 -22.14 -13.56
C ILE A 225 4.44 -22.00 -13.24
N LYS A 226 3.59 -22.19 -14.24
CA LYS A 226 2.13 -22.21 -14.08
C LYS A 226 1.57 -23.53 -14.59
N LEU A 227 0.90 -24.27 -13.71
CA LEU A 227 0.22 -25.51 -14.06
C LEU A 227 -1.30 -25.35 -13.87
N GLU A 228 -2.06 -25.75 -14.87
CA GLU A 228 -3.52 -25.77 -14.86
C GLU A 228 -4.05 -27.11 -15.41
N LYS A 229 -4.84 -27.84 -14.60
CA LYS A 229 -5.43 -29.14 -14.96
C LYS A 229 -4.40 -30.17 -15.48
N THR A 230 -3.27 -30.31 -14.81
CA THR A 230 -2.17 -31.14 -15.31
C THR A 230 -1.27 -31.66 -14.19
N LYS A 231 -0.45 -32.68 -14.50
CA LYS A 231 0.62 -33.17 -13.63
C LYS A 231 1.99 -32.90 -14.25
N ALA A 232 2.94 -32.47 -13.43
CA ALA A 232 4.32 -32.29 -13.87
C ALA A 232 5.31 -32.85 -12.83
N PHE A 233 6.38 -33.45 -13.33
CA PHE A 233 7.47 -33.95 -12.52
C PHE A 233 8.78 -33.27 -12.92
N PHE A 234 9.44 -32.65 -11.94
CA PHE A 234 10.70 -31.93 -12.12
C PHE A 234 11.78 -32.55 -11.21
N PRO A 235 12.37 -33.70 -11.60
CA PRO A 235 13.26 -34.46 -10.72
C PRO A 235 14.53 -33.72 -10.33
N LEU A 236 15.04 -32.84 -11.21
CA LEU A 236 16.35 -32.19 -11.06
C LEU A 236 16.27 -30.68 -10.78
N LEU A 237 15.06 -30.10 -10.73
CA LEU A 237 14.89 -28.67 -10.61
C LEU A 237 15.20 -28.20 -9.19
N ARG A 238 16.23 -27.34 -9.05
CA ARG A 238 16.68 -26.84 -7.74
C ARG A 238 16.15 -25.44 -7.39
N GLN A 239 15.84 -24.64 -8.40
CA GLN A 239 15.43 -23.24 -8.24
C GLN A 239 14.37 -22.83 -9.28
N SER A 240 13.41 -22.01 -8.85
CA SER A 240 12.42 -21.37 -9.72
C SER A 240 12.05 -19.96 -9.24
N LYS A 241 11.51 -19.11 -10.13
CA LYS A 241 11.06 -17.76 -9.75
C LYS A 241 9.75 -17.77 -9.00
N ASN A 242 8.66 -18.25 -9.59
CA ASN A 242 7.40 -18.46 -8.88
C ASN A 242 6.74 -19.75 -9.37
N ILE A 243 5.97 -20.41 -8.52
CA ILE A 243 5.20 -21.61 -8.86
C ILE A 243 3.73 -21.34 -8.58
N THR A 244 2.87 -21.59 -9.55
CA THR A 244 1.41 -21.47 -9.42
C THR A 244 0.73 -22.74 -9.92
N LEU A 245 0.02 -23.42 -9.03
CA LEU A 245 -0.77 -24.62 -9.33
C LEU A 245 -2.25 -24.25 -9.23
N GLN A 246 -3.02 -24.49 -10.28
CA GLN A 246 -4.44 -24.16 -10.33
C GLN A 246 -5.27 -25.32 -10.89
N ASN A 247 -6.54 -25.39 -10.50
CA ASN A 247 -7.56 -26.23 -11.14
C ASN A 247 -7.15 -27.71 -11.30
N ASN A 248 -6.99 -28.44 -10.19
CA ASN A 248 -6.61 -29.87 -10.19
C ASN A 248 -5.19 -30.13 -10.73
N SER A 249 -4.22 -29.31 -10.35
CA SER A 249 -2.82 -29.47 -10.76
C SER A 249 -1.97 -30.15 -9.70
N TYR A 250 -1.01 -30.98 -10.13
CA TYR A 250 -0.07 -31.64 -9.23
C TYR A 250 1.36 -31.45 -9.71
N ALA A 251 2.25 -31.04 -8.80
CA ALA A 251 3.67 -30.90 -9.11
C ALA A 251 4.52 -31.65 -8.08
N SER A 252 5.50 -32.41 -8.56
CA SER A 252 6.51 -33.04 -7.70
C SER A 252 7.89 -32.49 -8.04
N LEU A 253 8.52 -31.85 -7.05
CA LEU A 253 9.80 -31.16 -7.17
C LEU A 253 10.73 -31.62 -6.02
N PRO A 254 11.25 -32.86 -6.08
CA PRO A 254 11.96 -33.49 -4.95
C PRO A 254 13.26 -32.79 -4.56
N LEU A 255 13.88 -32.05 -5.48
CA LEU A 255 15.16 -31.36 -5.27
C LEU A 255 15.05 -29.82 -5.23
N LEU A 256 13.83 -29.26 -5.22
CA LEU A 256 13.65 -27.80 -5.19
C LEU A 256 13.98 -27.25 -3.80
N GLU A 257 15.12 -26.59 -3.70
CA GLU A 257 15.64 -26.04 -2.45
C GLU A 257 15.13 -24.60 -2.21
N ARG A 258 14.86 -23.86 -3.29
CA ARG A 258 14.53 -22.43 -3.26
C ARG A 258 13.48 -22.05 -4.31
N SER A 259 12.60 -21.13 -3.95
CA SER A 259 11.67 -20.49 -4.88
C SER A 259 11.40 -19.04 -4.49
N GLY A 260 10.83 -18.24 -5.38
CA GLY A 260 10.12 -17.01 -4.98
C GLY A 260 8.76 -17.39 -4.39
N SER A 261 7.65 -16.93 -4.97
CA SER A 261 6.31 -17.23 -4.44
C SER A 261 5.77 -18.57 -4.93
N ILE A 262 5.12 -19.31 -4.03
CA ILE A 262 4.44 -20.58 -4.31
C ILE A 262 2.96 -20.43 -3.95
N LEU A 263 2.09 -20.64 -4.95
CA LEU A 263 0.65 -20.69 -4.80
C LEU A 263 0.14 -22.08 -5.20
N VAL A 264 -0.40 -22.81 -4.24
CA VAL A 264 -1.15 -24.05 -4.47
C VAL A 264 -2.63 -23.71 -4.37
N GLY A 265 -3.31 -23.63 -5.51
CA GLY A 265 -4.73 -23.31 -5.62
C GLY A 265 -5.64 -24.50 -5.31
N MET A 266 -6.96 -24.28 -5.40
CA MET A 266 -7.98 -25.29 -5.10
C MET A 266 -7.75 -26.62 -5.83
N ASN A 267 -8.00 -27.73 -5.11
CA ASN A 267 -7.83 -29.11 -5.56
C ASN A 267 -6.45 -29.46 -6.15
N SER A 268 -5.44 -28.64 -5.88
CA SER A 268 -4.07 -28.85 -6.34
C SER A 268 -3.19 -29.31 -5.20
N ALA A 269 -2.06 -29.95 -5.50
CA ALA A 269 -1.08 -30.35 -4.50
C ALA A 269 0.36 -30.21 -5.02
N ALA A 270 1.29 -30.00 -4.09
CA ALA A 270 2.71 -29.87 -4.39
C ALA A 270 3.54 -30.72 -3.42
N ASN A 271 4.44 -31.55 -3.97
CA ASN A 271 5.42 -32.30 -3.19
C ASN A 271 6.81 -31.64 -3.32
N ILE A 272 7.25 -30.95 -2.26
CA ILE A 272 8.48 -30.14 -2.26
C ILE A 272 9.28 -30.36 -0.94
N PRO A 273 9.80 -31.58 -0.72
CA PRO A 273 10.27 -32.01 0.61
C PRO A 273 11.54 -31.32 1.10
N VAL A 274 12.38 -30.83 0.19
CA VAL A 274 13.68 -30.21 0.52
C VAL A 274 13.66 -28.68 0.48
N LEU A 275 12.50 -28.06 0.24
CA LEU A 275 12.34 -26.61 0.19
C LEU A 275 12.83 -25.98 1.49
N SER A 276 13.82 -25.09 1.38
CA SER A 276 14.49 -24.47 2.52
C SER A 276 14.13 -22.99 2.67
N GLU A 277 13.87 -22.30 1.55
CA GLU A 277 13.61 -20.87 1.50
C GLU A 277 12.61 -20.48 0.41
N VAL A 278 11.73 -19.53 0.76
CA VAL A 278 10.73 -18.92 -0.13
C VAL A 278 10.92 -17.41 -0.11
N ASN A 279 11.41 -16.85 -1.21
CA ASN A 279 11.61 -15.41 -1.40
C ASN A 279 10.33 -14.74 -1.91
N GLY A 280 9.25 -14.88 -1.15
CA GLY A 280 7.94 -14.36 -1.48
C GLY A 280 6.86 -14.97 -0.61
N TYR A 281 5.73 -15.28 -1.21
CA TYR A 281 4.55 -15.81 -0.52
C TYR A 281 4.48 -17.33 -0.62
N PHE A 282 4.07 -18.01 0.46
CA PHE A 282 3.66 -19.42 0.40
C PHE A 282 2.20 -19.55 0.80
N ASN A 283 1.35 -19.87 -0.17
CA ASN A 283 -0.08 -20.03 0.03
C ASN A 283 -0.55 -21.42 -0.42
N ASN A 284 -1.11 -22.19 0.51
CA ASN A 284 -1.75 -23.47 0.20
C ASN A 284 -3.26 -23.41 0.43
N TYR A 285 -4.00 -23.30 -0.66
CA TYR A 285 -5.45 -23.49 -0.77
C TYR A 285 -5.81 -24.83 -1.41
N GLY A 286 -4.84 -25.72 -1.57
CA GLY A 286 -4.97 -27.05 -2.13
C GLY A 286 -5.91 -27.97 -1.35
N SER A 287 -6.18 -29.14 -1.91
CA SER A 287 -6.93 -30.20 -1.22
C SER A 287 -6.15 -30.73 -0.02
N GLU A 288 -4.84 -30.91 -0.18
CA GLU A 288 -3.95 -31.59 0.75
C GLU A 288 -3.11 -30.64 1.62
N THR A 289 -2.65 -31.15 2.78
CA THR A 289 -1.67 -30.46 3.62
C THR A 289 -0.28 -30.56 3.01
N CYS A 290 0.40 -29.43 2.85
CA CYS A 290 1.77 -29.41 2.35
C CYS A 290 2.76 -29.54 3.52
N HIS A 291 3.58 -30.59 3.49
CA HIS A 291 4.62 -30.83 4.49
C HIS A 291 5.96 -30.28 3.98
N LEU A 292 6.51 -29.30 4.70
CA LEU A 292 7.74 -28.59 4.34
C LEU A 292 8.79 -28.78 5.45
N PRO A 293 9.32 -30.00 5.63
CA PRO A 293 10.16 -30.34 6.78
C PRO A 293 11.52 -29.63 6.77
N LYS A 294 11.96 -29.05 5.65
CA LYS A 294 13.25 -28.33 5.56
C LYS A 294 13.10 -26.82 5.50
N LEU A 295 11.86 -26.29 5.45
CA LEU A 295 11.62 -24.86 5.27
C LEU A 295 12.06 -24.10 6.52
N LYS A 296 12.94 -23.13 6.34
CA LYS A 296 13.50 -22.29 7.41
C LYS A 296 13.06 -20.84 7.34
N LYS A 297 12.79 -20.33 6.13
CA LYS A 297 12.53 -18.91 5.90
C LYS A 297 11.49 -18.66 4.80
N VAL A 298 10.57 -17.74 5.04
CA VAL A 298 9.64 -17.19 4.05
C VAL A 298 9.65 -15.67 4.16
N THR A 299 10.07 -14.93 3.14
CA THR A 299 10.22 -13.46 3.27
C THR A 299 8.89 -12.71 3.26
N GLY A 300 7.85 -13.28 2.63
CA GLY A 300 6.49 -12.73 2.61
C GLY A 300 5.53 -13.45 3.56
N LEU A 301 4.26 -13.53 3.17
CA LEU A 301 3.21 -14.25 3.89
C LEU A 301 3.35 -15.77 3.76
N LEU A 302 3.28 -16.46 4.90
CA LEU A 302 2.99 -17.88 5.00
C LEU A 302 1.54 -18.11 5.46
N ASN A 303 0.73 -18.75 4.63
CA ASN A 303 -0.57 -19.27 5.04
C ASN A 303 -0.40 -20.71 5.57
N ALA A 304 -0.45 -20.85 6.90
CA ALA A 304 -0.26 -22.11 7.62
C ALA A 304 -1.54 -22.96 7.75
N THR A 305 -2.67 -22.55 7.18
CA THR A 305 -3.95 -23.28 7.33
C THR A 305 -3.88 -24.73 6.83
N LYS A 306 -3.11 -24.97 5.77
CA LYS A 306 -2.83 -26.31 5.20
C LYS A 306 -1.33 -26.52 4.95
N THR A 307 -0.49 -25.96 5.81
CA THR A 307 0.97 -26.03 5.64
C THR A 307 1.64 -26.34 6.96
N ILE A 308 2.49 -27.36 6.97
CA ILE A 308 3.27 -27.76 8.15
C ILE A 308 4.75 -27.49 7.87
N ALA A 309 5.37 -26.63 8.66
CA ALA A 309 6.77 -26.21 8.49
C ALA A 309 7.51 -26.16 9.83
N CYS A 310 7.74 -27.33 10.44
CA CYS A 310 8.29 -27.46 11.81
C CYS A 310 9.71 -26.88 12.02
N ASN A 311 10.43 -26.58 10.93
CA ASN A 311 11.78 -25.99 10.98
C ASN A 311 11.80 -24.50 10.61
N LEU A 312 10.64 -23.87 10.45
CA LEU A 312 10.55 -22.45 10.14
C LEU A 312 11.11 -21.64 11.30
N THR A 313 12.04 -20.75 10.99
CA THR A 313 12.71 -19.86 11.96
C THR A 313 12.37 -18.39 11.75
N GLU A 314 12.05 -18.02 10.50
CA GLU A 314 11.74 -16.64 10.13
C GLU A 314 10.63 -16.58 9.08
N VAL A 315 9.72 -15.62 9.24
CA VAL A 315 8.64 -15.35 8.29
C VAL A 315 8.39 -13.84 8.14
N GLY A 316 7.88 -13.40 6.99
CA GLY A 316 7.30 -12.06 6.80
C GLY A 316 6.02 -11.90 7.61
N ASP A 317 4.90 -12.26 7.00
CA ASP A 317 3.59 -12.31 7.66
C ASP A 317 3.20 -13.77 7.91
N ILE A 318 2.40 -14.05 8.93
CA ILE A 318 1.90 -15.42 9.14
C ILE A 318 0.41 -15.45 9.46
N ILE A 319 -0.30 -16.34 8.77
CA ILE A 319 -1.69 -16.69 9.08
C ILE A 319 -1.68 -18.12 9.60
N ILE A 320 -2.04 -18.29 10.87
CA ILE A 320 -2.12 -19.59 11.55
C ILE A 320 -3.57 -19.79 11.99
N ASN A 321 -4.10 -21.01 11.83
CA ASN A 321 -5.37 -21.41 12.43
C ASN A 321 -5.11 -22.05 13.82
N ARG A 322 -6.14 -22.13 14.66
CA ARG A 322 -6.01 -22.62 16.05
C ARG A 322 -5.38 -24.02 16.18
N GLN A 323 -5.51 -24.86 15.16
CA GLN A 323 -5.04 -26.25 15.17
C GLN A 323 -3.57 -26.40 14.70
N ALA A 324 -2.97 -25.37 14.09
CA ALA A 324 -1.64 -25.44 13.48
C ALA A 324 -0.50 -24.90 14.35
N GLY A 325 -0.79 -24.41 15.57
CA GLY A 325 0.20 -23.74 16.43
C GLY A 325 1.44 -24.57 16.77
N GLY A 326 1.25 -25.86 17.11
CA GLY A 326 2.35 -26.79 17.47
C GLY A 326 3.29 -27.16 16.31
N HIS A 327 3.08 -26.60 15.12
CA HIS A 327 3.96 -26.81 13.97
C HIS A 327 4.98 -25.69 13.77
N PHE A 328 5.07 -24.73 14.70
CA PHE A 328 5.94 -23.54 14.59
C PHE A 328 6.82 -23.31 15.83
N ASP A 329 7.11 -24.35 16.60
CA ASP A 329 7.90 -24.27 17.83
C ASP A 329 9.32 -23.70 17.65
N LYS A 330 9.86 -23.69 16.43
CA LYS A 330 11.19 -23.13 16.10
C LYS A 330 11.12 -21.70 15.53
N LEU A 331 9.93 -21.14 15.38
CA LEU A 331 9.73 -19.81 14.80
C LEU A 331 10.23 -18.75 15.77
N LYS A 332 11.30 -18.04 15.38
CA LYS A 332 11.95 -17.02 16.20
C LYS A 332 11.55 -15.60 15.80
N ARG A 333 11.25 -15.39 14.51
CA ARG A 333 11.11 -14.04 13.96
C ARG A 333 9.95 -13.95 12.98
N ILE A 334 9.03 -13.02 13.26
CA ILE A 334 8.00 -12.59 12.30
C ILE A 334 8.31 -11.13 11.98
N THR A 335 8.63 -10.80 10.72
CA THR A 335 9.10 -9.45 10.35
C THR A 335 7.99 -8.49 9.97
N GLY A 336 6.80 -9.01 9.67
CA GLY A 336 5.58 -8.27 9.36
C GLY A 336 4.48 -8.52 10.40
N LYS A 337 3.27 -8.81 9.94
CA LYS A 337 2.08 -9.02 10.77
C LYS A 337 2.17 -10.35 11.55
N GLY A 338 2.03 -10.24 12.88
CA GLY A 338 1.89 -11.37 13.79
C GLY A 338 0.63 -12.22 13.55
N PRO A 339 0.51 -13.38 14.23
CA PRO A 339 -0.59 -14.33 14.02
C PRO A 339 -1.96 -13.71 14.34
N SER A 340 -2.99 -14.12 13.59
CA SER A 340 -4.36 -13.61 13.71
C SER A 340 -5.25 -14.38 14.70
N HIS A 341 -4.79 -15.51 15.23
CA HIS A 341 -5.53 -16.37 16.15
C HIS A 341 -4.66 -16.77 17.34
N ASP A 342 -5.30 -17.18 18.44
CA ASP A 342 -4.68 -17.67 19.67
C ASP A 342 -3.73 -18.84 19.35
N VAL A 343 -2.44 -18.53 19.33
CA VAL A 343 -1.37 -19.49 19.08
C VAL A 343 -0.23 -19.22 20.06
N ASP A 344 0.24 -20.30 20.68
CA ASP A 344 1.43 -20.28 21.53
C ASP A 344 2.67 -20.43 20.64
N LEU A 345 3.51 -19.39 20.60
CA LEU A 345 4.77 -19.39 19.85
C LEU A 345 5.95 -19.26 20.83
N LYS A 346 6.28 -20.39 21.46
CA LYS A 346 7.22 -20.47 22.60
C LYS A 346 8.64 -19.96 22.32
N SER A 347 9.07 -20.02 21.06
CA SER A 347 10.41 -19.59 20.64
C SER A 347 10.43 -18.22 19.97
N LEU A 348 9.30 -17.51 19.92
CA LEU A 348 9.21 -16.23 19.22
C LEU A 348 9.95 -15.13 19.99
N GLU A 349 11.04 -14.64 19.41
CA GLU A 349 11.91 -13.62 20.00
C GLU A 349 11.61 -12.21 19.45
N TYR A 350 11.06 -12.10 18.23
CA TYR A 350 10.82 -10.82 17.56
C TYR A 350 9.50 -10.79 16.74
N LEU A 351 8.77 -9.69 16.90
CA LEU A 351 7.58 -9.34 16.11
C LEU A 351 7.78 -8.03 15.34
N GLY A 352 7.42 -8.01 14.06
CA GLY A 352 7.41 -6.81 13.24
C GLY A 352 6.28 -5.87 13.62
N ARG A 353 5.04 -6.36 13.53
CA ARG A 353 3.82 -5.61 13.83
C ARG A 353 2.89 -6.40 14.74
N TRP A 354 2.47 -5.78 15.84
CA TRP A 354 1.58 -6.39 16.82
C TRP A 354 0.54 -5.39 17.36
N GLY A 355 -0.68 -5.86 17.64
CA GLY A 355 -1.79 -5.05 18.16
C GLY A 355 -2.95 -4.84 17.16
N GLY A 356 -4.05 -4.25 17.63
CA GLY A 356 -5.26 -3.97 16.82
C GLY A 356 -6.32 -5.09 16.75
N HIS A 357 -6.05 -6.25 17.36
CA HIS A 357 -7.04 -7.29 17.62
C HIS A 357 -7.29 -7.36 19.13
N VAL A 358 -8.47 -7.86 19.56
CA VAL A 358 -8.72 -8.15 20.98
C VAL A 358 -7.70 -9.20 21.41
N ILE A 359 -6.67 -8.77 22.14
CA ILE A 359 -5.66 -9.67 22.70
C ILE A 359 -6.39 -10.55 23.71
N LYS A 360 -6.60 -11.81 23.36
CA LYS A 360 -7.15 -12.78 24.29
C LYS A 360 -6.06 -13.18 25.29
N PRO A 361 -6.38 -13.45 26.56
CA PRO A 361 -5.41 -13.86 27.58
C PRO A 361 -4.60 -15.12 27.22
N SER A 362 -4.99 -15.83 26.16
CA SER A 362 -4.38 -17.07 25.66
C SER A 362 -3.15 -16.87 24.76
N TYR A 363 -2.77 -15.65 24.39
CA TYR A 363 -1.51 -15.41 23.69
C TYR A 363 -0.34 -15.51 24.67
N SER A 364 0.61 -16.41 24.40
CA SER A 364 1.84 -16.54 25.18
C SER A 364 3.04 -16.44 24.23
N PHE A 365 3.85 -15.40 24.43
CA PHE A 365 5.16 -15.24 23.76
C PHE A 365 6.24 -15.13 24.84
N PRO A 366 6.55 -16.23 25.55
CA PRO A 366 7.28 -16.20 26.82
C PRO A 366 8.73 -15.71 26.69
N VAL A 367 9.29 -15.77 25.48
CA VAL A 367 10.67 -15.35 25.19
C VAL A 367 10.73 -14.14 24.26
N LEU A 368 9.61 -13.43 24.06
CA LEU A 368 9.56 -12.26 23.20
C LEU A 368 10.46 -11.17 23.76
N LYS A 369 11.43 -10.74 22.95
CA LYS A 369 12.41 -9.71 23.33
C LYS A 369 12.07 -8.34 22.76
N LYS A 370 11.39 -8.31 21.60
CA LYS A 370 11.22 -7.08 20.84
C LYS A 370 10.01 -7.11 19.91
N ILE A 371 9.32 -5.98 19.86
CA ILE A 371 8.28 -5.65 18.89
C ILE A 371 8.77 -4.40 18.15
N LYS A 372 8.76 -4.38 16.82
CA LYS A 372 9.15 -3.16 16.10
C LYS A 372 8.04 -2.12 16.16
N ASP A 373 6.84 -2.47 15.71
CA ASP A 373 5.70 -1.57 15.64
C ASP A 373 4.53 -2.15 16.45
N TYR A 374 4.16 -1.49 17.54
CA TYR A 374 3.13 -1.95 18.47
C TYR A 374 1.96 -0.97 18.51
N LEU A 375 0.74 -1.43 18.21
CA LEU A 375 -0.46 -0.69 18.57
C LEU A 375 -0.73 -0.90 20.04
N TYR A 376 -0.69 0.20 20.81
CA TYR A 376 -0.81 0.20 22.24
C TYR A 376 -2.04 -0.59 22.71
N ASN A 377 -1.82 -1.42 23.73
CA ASN A 377 -2.89 -2.04 24.50
C ASN A 377 -2.51 -1.99 25.99
N LYS A 378 -1.41 -2.65 26.40
CA LYS A 378 -0.86 -2.61 27.77
C LYS A 378 0.66 -2.88 27.90
N ASP A 379 1.26 -3.71 27.04
CA ASP A 379 2.66 -4.18 27.19
C ASP A 379 3.63 -3.49 26.23
N GLU A 380 3.88 -2.21 26.47
CA GLU A 380 4.64 -1.34 25.53
C GLU A 380 6.17 -1.44 25.66
N HIS A 381 6.70 -1.97 26.76
CA HIS A 381 8.14 -1.97 27.08
C HIS A 381 9.02 -2.76 26.09
N LEU A 382 8.44 -3.64 25.28
CA LEU A 382 9.16 -4.40 24.25
C LEU A 382 9.18 -3.70 22.88
N ALA A 383 8.48 -2.57 22.73
CA ALA A 383 8.23 -1.94 21.44
C ALA A 383 9.26 -0.85 21.08
N ASP A 384 9.77 -0.85 19.85
CA ASP A 384 10.55 0.28 19.33
C ASP A 384 9.65 1.49 19.06
N ASN A 385 8.51 1.25 18.40
CA ASN A 385 7.53 2.25 18.04
C ASN A 385 6.16 1.87 18.64
N VAL A 386 5.61 2.77 19.43
CA VAL A 386 4.28 2.63 20.02
C VAL A 386 3.31 3.57 19.32
N TYR A 387 2.19 3.01 18.87
CA TYR A 387 1.12 3.70 18.17
C TYR A 387 -0.13 3.73 19.05
N PHE A 388 -0.71 4.91 19.21
CA PHE A 388 -1.94 5.14 19.96
C PHE A 388 -3.09 5.43 18.99
N LYS A 389 -4.22 4.74 19.13
CA LYS A 389 -5.39 4.93 18.27
C LYS A 389 -6.24 6.06 18.87
N ILE A 390 -6.22 7.22 18.23
CA ILE A 390 -6.99 8.37 18.72
C ILE A 390 -8.47 8.25 18.36
N ASN A 391 -8.75 7.75 17.15
CA ASN A 391 -10.09 7.43 16.69
C ASN A 391 -10.01 6.36 15.58
N GLU A 392 -11.12 6.05 14.90
CA GLU A 392 -11.18 4.98 13.88
C GLU A 392 -10.16 5.06 12.74
N TRP A 393 -9.56 6.22 12.51
CA TRP A 393 -8.73 6.49 11.34
C TRP A 393 -7.47 7.29 11.67
N LEU A 394 -7.24 7.67 12.92
CA LEU A 394 -6.08 8.47 13.35
C LEU A 394 -5.23 7.70 14.36
N TYR A 395 -3.94 7.57 14.05
CA TYR A 395 -2.93 6.97 14.91
C TYR A 395 -1.84 8.00 15.20
N ILE A 396 -1.37 8.07 16.44
CA ILE A 396 -0.28 8.95 16.84
C ILE A 396 0.87 8.18 17.50
N THR A 397 2.07 8.73 17.39
CA THR A 397 3.30 8.28 18.03
C THR A 397 4.02 9.50 18.60
N LYS A 398 5.18 9.30 19.24
CA LYS A 398 6.05 10.39 19.73
C LYS A 398 6.39 11.46 18.68
N ASN A 399 6.55 11.08 17.42
CA ASN A 399 7.11 11.97 16.39
C ASN A 399 6.18 12.22 15.21
N ILE A 400 5.25 11.31 14.96
CA ILE A 400 4.40 11.33 13.78
C ILE A 400 2.95 10.99 14.11
N PHE A 401 2.04 11.41 13.22
CA PHE A 401 0.69 10.88 13.13
C PHE A 401 0.42 10.30 11.74
N ILE A 402 -0.54 9.39 11.68
CA ILE A 402 -0.91 8.64 10.48
C ILE A 402 -2.42 8.60 10.39
N ILE A 403 -2.94 8.84 9.18
CA ILE A 403 -4.37 8.70 8.88
C ILE A 403 -4.56 7.43 8.04
N SER A 404 -5.31 6.46 8.54
CA SER A 404 -5.54 5.17 7.88
C SER A 404 -6.95 4.64 8.12
N LYS A 405 -7.73 4.45 7.04
CA LYS A 405 -9.01 3.74 7.08
C LYS A 405 -8.87 2.21 7.06
N ASN A 406 -7.72 1.68 6.65
CA ASN A 406 -7.53 0.23 6.43
C ASN A 406 -7.06 -0.51 7.71
N GLY A 407 -6.96 0.19 8.85
CA GLY A 407 -6.51 -0.36 10.12
C GLY A 407 -4.98 -0.31 10.31
N PHE A 408 -4.52 -0.73 11.49
CA PHE A 408 -3.12 -0.61 11.93
C PHE A 408 -2.11 -1.34 11.03
N TYR A 409 -2.45 -2.51 10.49
CA TYR A 409 -1.52 -3.29 9.66
C TYR A 409 -1.24 -2.70 8.26
N PHE A 410 -1.79 -1.53 7.95
CA PHE A 410 -1.57 -0.84 6.67
C PHE A 410 -0.91 0.54 6.84
N ILE A 411 -0.50 0.91 8.05
CA ILE A 411 0.12 2.21 8.32
C ILE A 411 1.43 2.45 7.57
N ASP A 412 2.13 1.40 7.17
CA ASP A 412 3.36 1.45 6.35
C ASP A 412 3.09 1.93 4.92
N LYS A 413 1.84 1.79 4.46
CA LYS A 413 1.39 2.26 3.14
C LYS A 413 0.75 3.65 3.19
N CYS A 414 0.57 4.20 4.38
CA CYS A 414 -0.04 5.51 4.58
C CYS A 414 1.04 6.61 4.62
N GLN A 415 0.63 7.83 4.28
CA GLN A 415 1.48 9.01 4.46
C GLN A 415 1.73 9.25 5.95
N HIS A 416 2.99 9.51 6.31
CA HIS A 416 3.37 9.87 7.68
C HIS A 416 3.55 11.38 7.77
N TYR A 417 2.96 11.97 8.79
CA TYR A 417 3.04 13.41 9.04
C TYR A 417 3.72 13.67 10.37
N SER A 418 4.48 14.77 10.47
CA SER A 418 5.12 15.15 11.73
C SER A 418 4.08 15.53 12.79
N ILE A 419 4.45 15.35 14.06
CA ILE A 419 3.61 15.81 15.18
C ILE A 419 3.39 17.33 15.13
N ARG A 420 4.34 18.11 14.59
CA ARG A 420 4.14 19.56 14.34
C ARG A 420 2.97 19.81 13.39
N LYS A 421 2.86 19.04 12.29
CA LYS A 421 1.71 19.19 11.38
C LYS A 421 0.40 18.77 12.06
N PHE A 422 0.43 17.81 13.00
CA PHE A 422 -0.75 17.46 13.79
C PHE A 422 -1.22 18.63 14.67
N ILE A 423 -0.28 19.27 15.38
CA ILE A 423 -0.56 20.43 16.23
C ILE A 423 -1.14 21.58 15.39
N ALA A 424 -0.57 21.83 14.21
CA ALA A 424 -1.08 22.82 13.27
C ALA A 424 -2.55 22.54 12.88
N VAL A 425 -2.95 21.27 12.74
CA VAL A 425 -4.34 20.87 12.46
C VAL A 425 -5.23 21.09 13.68
N LEU A 426 -4.79 20.69 14.88
CA LEU A 426 -5.55 20.93 16.12
C LEU A 426 -5.82 22.42 16.34
N LYS A 427 -4.86 23.28 15.99
CA LYS A 427 -4.97 24.74 16.09
C LYS A 427 -5.99 25.38 15.15
N LEU A 428 -6.48 24.67 14.15
CA LEU A 428 -7.63 25.13 13.35
C LEU A 428 -8.89 25.31 14.24
N LYS A 429 -8.97 24.57 15.35
CA LYS A 429 -10.11 24.60 16.28
C LYS A 429 -9.76 25.15 17.66
N TYR A 430 -8.57 24.83 18.15
CA TYR A 430 -8.17 25.11 19.54
C TYR A 430 -7.11 26.21 19.56
N ASN A 431 -7.43 27.33 20.21
CA ASN A 431 -6.55 28.49 20.30
C ASN A 431 -5.43 28.33 21.34
N SER A 432 -5.59 27.44 22.33
CA SER A 432 -4.60 27.16 23.37
C SER A 432 -4.54 25.67 23.70
N PHE A 433 -3.42 25.21 24.26
CA PHE A 433 -3.27 23.83 24.72
C PHE A 433 -4.32 23.47 25.79
N GLN A 434 -4.60 24.41 26.71
CA GLN A 434 -5.68 24.27 27.70
C GLN A 434 -7.05 24.01 27.05
N SER A 435 -7.36 24.72 25.95
CA SER A 435 -8.61 24.55 25.21
C SER A 435 -8.69 23.16 24.57
N PHE A 436 -7.58 22.67 24.00
CA PHE A 436 -7.46 21.30 23.50
C PHE A 436 -7.67 20.25 24.62
N MET A 437 -7.00 20.41 25.75
CA MET A 437 -7.07 19.49 26.89
C MET A 437 -8.48 19.40 27.49
N ILE A 438 -9.24 20.50 27.50
CA ILE A 438 -10.62 20.52 28.03
C ILE A 438 -11.64 20.00 27.02
N ARG A 439 -11.44 20.25 25.71
CA ARG A 439 -12.50 20.08 24.71
C ARG A 439 -12.30 18.93 23.73
N GLU A 440 -11.06 18.47 23.52
CA GLU A 440 -10.76 17.41 22.55
C GLU A 440 -10.17 16.16 23.19
N TYR A 441 -9.17 16.33 24.05
CA TYR A 441 -8.53 15.21 24.73
C TYR A 441 -9.51 14.27 25.45
N PRO A 442 -10.59 14.75 26.12
CA PRO A 442 -11.56 13.86 26.77
C PRO A 442 -12.36 12.97 25.81
N LYS A 443 -12.28 13.22 24.49
CA LYS A 443 -12.89 12.37 23.46
C LYS A 443 -11.96 11.26 22.98
N TRP A 444 -10.69 11.32 23.34
CA TRP A 444 -9.70 10.31 22.96
C TRP A 444 -9.80 9.13 23.92
N GLU A 445 -9.23 7.99 23.53
CA GLU A 445 -9.05 6.89 24.46
C GLU A 445 -8.11 7.32 25.60
N ASN A 446 -8.49 7.06 26.85
CA ASN A 446 -7.73 7.48 28.02
C ASN A 446 -6.53 6.53 28.24
N TYR A 447 -5.38 6.91 27.68
CA TYR A 447 -4.13 6.17 27.81
C TYR A 447 -3.33 6.64 29.02
N GLU A 448 -3.42 5.91 30.12
CA GLU A 448 -2.65 6.16 31.35
C GLU A 448 -1.27 5.50 31.30
N THR A 449 -0.40 5.95 30.38
CA THR A 449 0.99 5.48 30.23
C THR A 449 1.99 6.64 30.17
N PRO A 450 3.22 6.48 30.72
CA PRO A 450 4.31 7.44 30.54
C PRO A 450 4.59 7.79 29.08
N LEU A 451 4.52 6.84 28.15
CA LEU A 451 4.80 7.09 26.73
C LEU A 451 3.75 8.02 26.11
N PHE A 452 2.49 7.89 26.51
CA PHE A 452 1.46 8.80 26.04
C PHE A 452 1.56 10.17 26.69
N ALA A 453 1.93 10.24 27.97
CA ALA A 453 2.22 11.49 28.66
C ALA A 453 3.34 12.28 27.94
N GLU A 454 4.41 11.62 27.50
CA GLU A 454 5.47 12.26 26.69
C GLU A 454 4.94 12.87 25.38
N ILE A 455 3.92 12.26 24.76
CA ILE A 455 3.28 12.81 23.56
C ILE A 455 2.53 14.10 23.90
N LEU A 456 1.78 14.11 25.00
CA LEU A 456 1.03 15.28 25.45
C LEU A 456 1.97 16.43 25.86
N GLU A 457 3.02 16.14 26.63
CA GLU A 457 4.07 17.13 27.00
C GLU A 457 4.72 17.74 25.77
N LYS A 458 4.98 16.91 24.74
CA LYS A 458 5.53 17.41 23.49
C LYS A 458 4.55 18.28 22.71
N ILE A 459 3.25 17.95 22.74
CA ILE A 459 2.21 18.79 22.11
C ILE A 459 2.15 20.15 22.81
N ASP A 460 2.18 20.17 24.14
CA ASP A 460 2.19 21.39 24.96
C ASP A 460 3.40 22.26 24.63
N LEU A 461 4.61 21.68 24.72
CA LEU A 461 5.87 22.39 24.44
C LEU A 461 5.91 22.97 23.02
N LEU A 462 5.36 22.25 22.04
CA LEU A 462 5.32 22.69 20.64
C LEU A 462 4.14 23.61 20.34
N TRP A 463 3.18 23.79 21.25
CA TRP A 463 1.94 24.49 20.96
C TRP A 463 2.24 25.90 20.49
N ASP A 464 2.91 26.72 21.28
CA ASP A 464 3.15 28.13 20.93
C ASP A 464 4.18 28.34 19.80
N MET A 465 4.90 27.28 19.41
CA MET A 465 5.90 27.32 18.34
C MET A 465 5.36 26.93 16.94
N VAL A 466 4.10 26.50 16.85
CA VAL A 466 3.52 25.99 15.61
C VAL A 466 2.34 26.84 15.19
N ASP A 467 2.37 27.37 13.97
CA ASP A 467 1.22 28.07 13.39
C ASP A 467 0.13 27.08 12.93
N PRO A 468 -1.16 27.48 12.95
CA PRO A 468 -2.22 26.68 12.36
C PRO A 468 -1.95 26.40 10.88
N VAL A 469 -2.47 25.28 10.37
CA VAL A 469 -2.38 24.98 8.93
C VAL A 469 -3.06 26.10 8.13
N ALA A 470 -2.38 26.64 7.13
CA ALA A 470 -2.97 27.60 6.21
C ALA A 470 -4.13 26.97 5.42
N ALA A 471 -5.18 27.74 5.11
CA ALA A 471 -6.36 27.18 4.45
C ALA A 471 -6.01 26.62 3.07
N GLU A 472 -5.18 27.34 2.32
CA GLU A 472 -4.70 26.97 0.99
C GLU A 472 -3.98 25.62 0.99
N ASP A 473 -3.22 25.31 2.05
CA ASP A 473 -2.48 24.05 2.18
C ASP A 473 -3.43 22.84 2.18
N PHE A 474 -4.53 22.90 2.93
CA PHE A 474 -5.44 21.76 3.05
C PHE A 474 -6.54 21.76 1.98
N LEU A 475 -6.99 22.92 1.50
CA LEU A 475 -7.95 23.03 0.40
C LEU A 475 -7.37 22.50 -0.93
N HIS A 476 -6.06 22.62 -1.12
CA HIS A 476 -5.37 22.15 -2.33
C HIS A 476 -4.55 20.86 -2.12
N SER A 477 -4.62 20.26 -0.94
CA SER A 477 -3.95 18.98 -0.65
C SER A 477 -4.39 17.88 -1.61
N LYS A 478 -3.41 17.13 -2.14
CA LYS A 478 -3.68 15.89 -2.89
C LYS A 478 -4.03 14.71 -1.98
N ASP A 479 -3.67 14.79 -0.69
CA ASP A 479 -4.06 13.79 0.30
C ASP A 479 -5.46 14.13 0.82
N ARG A 480 -6.43 13.31 0.38
CA ARG A 480 -7.84 13.42 0.77
C ARG A 480 -8.10 13.10 2.24
N TYR A 481 -7.28 12.24 2.85
CA TYR A 481 -7.43 11.89 4.25
C TYR A 481 -6.96 13.04 5.14
N PHE A 482 -5.82 13.64 4.80
CA PHE A 482 -5.35 14.85 5.46
C PHE A 482 -6.34 16.00 5.30
N GLN A 483 -6.86 16.21 4.08
CA GLN A 483 -7.87 17.22 3.82
C GLN A 483 -9.13 17.00 4.68
N ALA A 484 -9.66 15.77 4.71
CA ALA A 484 -10.83 15.42 5.54
C ALA A 484 -10.55 15.62 7.04
N LEU A 485 -9.34 15.32 7.51
CA LEU A 485 -8.93 15.61 8.88
C LEU A 485 -8.94 17.12 9.15
N CYS A 486 -8.38 17.95 8.25
CA CYS A 486 -8.43 19.40 8.40
C CYS A 486 -9.86 19.93 8.45
N PHE A 487 -10.77 19.45 7.60
CA PHE A 487 -12.19 19.84 7.66
C PHE A 487 -12.89 19.43 8.96
N LEU A 488 -12.42 18.41 9.67
CA LEU A 488 -12.93 18.06 11.00
C LEU A 488 -12.60 19.12 12.07
N TYR A 489 -11.50 19.85 11.90
CA TYR A 489 -11.02 20.85 12.85
C TYR A 489 -11.20 22.30 12.36
N ALA A 490 -11.27 22.55 11.05
CA ALA A 490 -11.47 23.88 10.50
C ALA A 490 -12.89 24.38 10.77
N ASP A 491 -12.98 25.59 11.31
CA ASP A 491 -14.23 26.33 11.34
C ASP A 491 -14.70 26.67 9.91
N ALA A 492 -16.02 26.69 9.70
CA ALA A 492 -16.59 27.02 8.40
C ALA A 492 -16.09 28.39 7.89
N GLY A 493 -15.89 29.38 8.77
CA GLY A 493 -15.39 30.70 8.38
C GLY A 493 -13.97 30.68 7.78
N ILE A 494 -13.10 29.75 8.18
CA ILE A 494 -11.76 29.58 7.58
C ILE A 494 -11.90 29.13 6.12
N VAL A 495 -12.84 28.21 5.89
CA VAL A 495 -13.13 27.65 4.57
C VAL A 495 -13.77 28.72 3.68
N MET A 496 -14.82 29.38 4.15
CA MET A 496 -15.62 30.32 3.36
C MET A 496 -14.81 31.51 2.82
N LYS A 497 -13.80 31.99 3.56
CA LYS A 497 -12.88 33.06 3.09
C LYS A 497 -12.15 32.76 1.77
N HIS A 498 -12.07 31.49 1.37
CA HIS A 498 -11.29 31.05 0.20
C HIS A 498 -12.17 30.65 -0.99
N PHE A 499 -13.50 30.78 -0.88
CA PHE A 499 -14.42 30.40 -1.94
C PHE A 499 -15.26 31.59 -2.41
N GLN A 500 -15.61 31.58 -3.70
CA GLN A 500 -16.63 32.47 -4.25
C GLN A 500 -17.99 31.87 -3.89
N GLU A 501 -18.55 32.34 -2.78
CA GLU A 501 -19.84 31.92 -2.23
C GLU A 501 -21.00 32.65 -2.89
N THR A 502 -22.10 31.95 -3.16
CA THR A 502 -23.35 32.58 -3.60
C THR A 502 -24.24 32.78 -2.39
N LYS A 503 -24.54 34.04 -2.05
CA LYS A 503 -25.50 34.36 -0.99
C LYS A 503 -26.91 34.02 -1.46
N ILE A 504 -27.59 33.15 -0.72
CA ILE A 504 -28.94 32.65 -1.00
C ILE A 504 -29.99 33.53 -0.30
N SER A 505 -29.74 33.89 0.95
CA SER A 505 -30.69 34.60 1.80
C SER A 505 -29.95 35.49 2.81
N GLU A 506 -30.52 36.65 3.10
CA GLU A 506 -30.03 37.60 4.10
C GLU A 506 -31.24 38.13 4.88
N LYS A 507 -31.17 38.05 6.20
CA LYS A 507 -32.25 38.46 7.09
C LYS A 507 -31.69 39.18 8.31
N ASP A 508 -32.26 40.35 8.56
CA ASP A 508 -32.04 41.10 9.77
C ASP A 508 -33.20 40.89 10.75
N ILE A 509 -32.88 40.70 12.02
CA ILE A 509 -33.87 40.58 13.09
C ILE A 509 -33.44 41.39 14.31
N GLU A 510 -34.37 42.21 14.81
CA GLU A 510 -34.18 42.98 16.03
C GLU A 510 -34.35 42.04 17.23
N LEU A 511 -33.28 41.84 18.00
CA LEU A 511 -33.31 41.03 19.22
C LEU A 511 -33.08 41.91 20.44
N THR A 512 -33.63 41.46 21.57
CA THR A 512 -33.40 42.08 22.87
C THR A 512 -32.09 41.55 23.44
N HIS A 513 -31.10 42.44 23.57
CA HIS A 513 -29.86 42.22 24.27
C HIS A 513 -29.99 42.68 25.71
N HIS A 514 -29.39 41.92 26.61
CA HIS A 514 -29.30 42.27 28.02
C HIS A 514 -27.86 42.65 28.35
N GLU A 515 -27.68 43.90 28.74
CA GLU A 515 -26.42 44.49 29.15
C GLU A 515 -26.45 44.74 30.66
N TYR A 516 -25.28 44.86 31.27
CA TYR A 516 -25.17 45.22 32.69
C TYR A 516 -24.55 46.60 32.79
N ASP A 517 -25.22 47.51 33.50
CA ASP A 517 -24.67 48.84 33.79
C ASP A 517 -23.47 48.75 34.74
N GLU A 518 -22.77 49.88 34.97
CA GLU A 518 -21.61 49.94 35.88
C GLU A 518 -21.95 49.54 37.33
N GLN A 519 -23.24 49.49 37.69
CA GLN A 519 -23.75 49.07 38.99
C GLN A 519 -24.23 47.61 38.99
N GLY A 520 -24.14 46.90 37.86
CA GLY A 520 -24.54 45.51 37.70
C GLY A 520 -26.04 45.29 37.48
N ASN A 521 -26.82 46.33 37.17
CA ASN A 521 -28.23 46.17 36.83
C ASN A 521 -28.42 45.75 35.38
N LYS A 522 -29.35 44.83 35.14
CA LYS A 522 -29.68 44.31 33.81
C LYS A 522 -30.51 45.35 33.03
N VAL A 523 -29.96 45.85 31.93
CA VAL A 523 -30.57 46.82 31.00
C VAL A 523 -30.90 46.12 29.68
N GLN A 524 -32.08 46.39 29.12
CA GLN A 524 -32.50 45.85 27.83
C GLN A 524 -32.21 46.83 26.71
N VAL A 525 -31.45 46.40 25.72
CA VAL A 525 -31.12 47.17 24.51
C VAL A 525 -31.54 46.37 23.29
N LYS A 526 -32.23 47.00 22.36
CA LYS A 526 -32.58 46.36 21.09
C LYS A 526 -31.44 46.54 20.10
N ARG A 527 -30.95 45.44 19.53
CA ARG A 527 -29.90 45.47 18.48
C ARG A 527 -30.29 44.58 17.30
N LEU A 528 -29.90 45.00 16.10
CA LEU A 528 -30.17 44.30 14.86
C LEU A 528 -29.11 43.20 14.63
N ASN A 529 -29.53 41.95 14.57
CA ASN A 529 -28.65 40.83 14.25
C ASN A 529 -28.86 40.41 12.79
N CYS A 530 -27.77 40.12 12.09
CA CYS A 530 -27.80 39.74 10.68
C CYS A 530 -27.46 38.26 10.50
N TYR A 531 -28.24 37.59 9.67
CA TYR A 531 -28.07 36.19 9.30
C TYR A 531 -27.97 36.07 7.78
N GLU A 532 -26.82 35.60 7.29
CA GLU A 532 -26.55 35.40 5.87
C GLU A 532 -26.39 33.90 5.58
N LEU A 533 -27.11 33.37 4.60
CA LEU A 533 -27.04 31.99 4.18
C LEU A 533 -26.37 31.89 2.81
N TYR A 534 -25.37 31.02 2.69
CA TYR A 534 -24.57 30.83 1.50
C TYR A 534 -24.68 29.40 0.98
N GLU A 535 -24.60 29.25 -0.34
CA GLU A 535 -24.31 27.97 -1.00
C GLU A 535 -22.86 27.93 -1.45
N LEU A 536 -22.28 26.73 -1.34
CA LEU A 536 -20.93 26.41 -1.78
C LEU A 536 -20.96 25.18 -2.68
N ASP A 537 -20.42 25.29 -3.89
CA ASP A 537 -20.31 24.15 -4.82
C ASP A 537 -19.28 23.14 -4.29
N ASN A 538 -19.71 21.90 -4.06
CA ASN A 538 -18.88 20.82 -3.53
C ASN A 538 -17.74 20.41 -4.48
N ILE A 539 -17.83 20.76 -5.77
CA ILE A 539 -16.73 20.63 -6.72
C ILE A 539 -15.54 21.49 -6.28
N ALA A 540 -15.79 22.68 -5.74
CA ALA A 540 -14.74 23.59 -5.27
C ALA A 540 -14.03 23.04 -4.03
N LEU A 541 -14.78 22.36 -3.14
CA LEU A 541 -14.22 21.74 -1.93
C LEU A 541 -13.35 20.51 -2.20
N ARG A 542 -13.44 19.89 -3.39
CA ARG A 542 -12.67 18.68 -3.83
C ARG A 542 -12.68 17.47 -2.87
N SER A 543 -13.36 17.55 -1.72
CA SER A 543 -13.11 16.74 -0.52
C SER A 543 -14.22 15.74 -0.16
N LEU A 544 -15.42 15.81 -0.75
CA LEU A 544 -16.57 15.01 -0.28
C LEU A 544 -17.27 14.18 -1.38
N ASN A 545 -16.76 14.21 -2.61
CA ASN A 545 -17.35 13.57 -3.80
C ASN A 545 -17.12 12.06 -3.92
N SER A 546 -17.14 11.30 -2.83
CA SER A 546 -17.23 9.82 -2.95
C SER A 546 -18.50 9.22 -2.39
N TRP A 547 -19.28 9.96 -1.59
CA TRP A 547 -20.49 9.44 -0.96
C TRP A 547 -21.66 10.44 -0.90
N ASN A 548 -21.43 11.74 -1.15
CA ASN A 548 -22.50 12.72 -1.14
C ASN A 548 -22.98 12.99 -2.58
N THR A 549 -24.26 12.78 -2.86
CA THR A 549 -24.90 13.07 -4.16
C THR A 549 -25.26 14.55 -4.30
N GLU A 550 -25.05 15.35 -3.26
CA GLU A 550 -25.44 16.75 -3.21
C GLU A 550 -24.37 17.66 -3.83
N ARG A 551 -24.81 18.46 -4.82
CA ARG A 551 -23.96 19.41 -5.55
C ARG A 551 -23.47 20.57 -4.68
N TYR A 552 -24.24 20.94 -3.66
CA TYR A 552 -23.97 22.11 -2.83
C TYR A 552 -23.92 21.74 -1.35
N SER A 553 -23.13 22.49 -0.59
CA SER A 553 -23.18 22.57 0.87
C SER A 553 -23.60 23.97 1.29
N TYR A 554 -24.26 24.08 2.43
CA TYR A 554 -24.88 25.33 2.90
C TYR A 554 -24.23 25.80 4.18
N VAL A 555 -23.99 27.11 4.28
CA VAL A 555 -23.33 27.72 5.44
C VAL A 555 -24.09 28.96 5.87
N LEU A 556 -24.45 29.02 7.15
CA LEU A 556 -25.02 30.19 7.78
C LEU A 556 -23.91 31.00 8.46
N LYS A 557 -23.83 32.28 8.12
CA LYS A 557 -23.05 33.29 8.83
C LYS A 557 -23.99 34.09 9.74
N CYS A 558 -23.65 34.13 11.02
CA CYS A 558 -24.36 34.91 12.04
C CYS A 558 -23.46 36.05 12.50
N SER A 559 -23.94 37.29 12.36
CA SER A 559 -23.26 38.49 12.83
C SER A 559 -23.99 39.04 14.06
N CYS A 560 -23.34 38.94 15.22
CA CYS A 560 -23.92 39.42 16.49
C CYS A 560 -23.28 40.76 16.90
N PRO A 561 -24.06 41.85 17.05
CA PRO A 561 -23.53 43.18 17.36
C PRO A 561 -22.89 43.30 18.76
N SER A 562 -23.10 42.31 19.63
CA SER A 562 -22.58 42.33 21.00
C SER A 562 -21.15 41.85 21.11
N THR A 563 -20.74 40.92 20.25
CA THR A 563 -19.42 40.29 20.31
C THR A 563 -18.46 40.77 19.23
N GLU A 564 -18.96 41.53 18.25
CA GLU A 564 -18.26 41.91 17.01
C GLU A 564 -17.61 40.71 16.30
N LYS A 565 -18.12 39.50 16.55
CA LYS A 565 -17.61 38.24 16.01
C LYS A 565 -18.61 37.66 15.03
N GLU A 566 -18.05 37.15 13.94
CA GLU A 566 -18.78 36.35 12.98
C GLU A 566 -18.74 34.87 13.40
N HIS A 567 -19.88 34.20 13.34
CA HIS A 567 -19.99 32.78 13.60
C HIS A 567 -20.51 32.07 12.35
N TRP A 568 -19.88 30.96 11.97
CA TRP A 568 -20.21 30.23 10.76
C TRP A 568 -20.66 28.80 11.10
N HIS A 569 -21.76 28.35 10.52
CA HIS A 569 -22.36 27.05 10.82
C HIS A 569 -22.73 26.31 9.53
N TRP A 570 -22.35 25.04 9.42
CA TRP A 570 -22.82 24.16 8.35
C TRP A 570 -24.31 23.85 8.53
N ILE A 571 -25.08 23.95 7.45
CA ILE A 571 -26.54 23.80 7.42
C ILE A 571 -26.92 22.61 6.53
N GLU A 572 -27.87 21.82 7.01
CA GLU A 572 -28.47 20.72 6.26
C GLU A 572 -29.37 21.27 5.15
N LYS A 573 -29.35 20.62 3.97
CA LYS A 573 -30.06 21.08 2.77
C LYS A 573 -31.55 21.36 2.99
N GLU A 574 -32.22 20.60 3.83
CA GLU A 574 -33.66 20.79 4.10
C GLU A 574 -33.99 22.14 4.79
N TYR A 575 -32.98 22.84 5.33
CA TYR A 575 -33.12 24.16 5.92
C TYR A 575 -32.41 25.26 5.11
N SER A 576 -32.05 25.00 3.85
CA SER A 576 -31.22 25.90 3.05
C SER A 576 -31.96 27.00 2.29
N GLU A 577 -33.27 27.13 2.49
CA GLU A 577 -34.09 28.10 1.73
C GLU A 577 -34.11 29.50 2.36
N ASP A 578 -34.00 29.59 3.70
CA ASP A 578 -34.16 30.83 4.45
C ASP A 578 -33.17 30.93 5.62
N ALA A 579 -32.55 32.10 5.78
CA ALA A 579 -31.51 32.31 6.79
C ALA A 579 -32.01 32.18 8.24
N LEU A 580 -33.26 32.56 8.53
CA LEU A 580 -33.82 32.43 9.88
C LEU A 580 -34.19 30.97 10.19
N THR A 581 -34.68 30.24 9.19
CA THR A 581 -34.92 28.79 9.28
C THR A 581 -33.62 28.03 9.48
N ALA A 582 -32.57 28.36 8.72
CA ALA A 582 -31.23 27.84 8.92
C ALA A 582 -30.67 28.16 10.31
N ALA A 583 -30.89 29.38 10.82
CA ALA A 583 -30.45 29.76 12.16
C ALA A 583 -31.13 28.93 13.25
N ALA A 584 -32.46 28.77 13.16
CA ALA A 584 -33.24 27.99 14.11
C ALA A 584 -32.90 26.49 14.06
N SER A 585 -32.56 25.96 12.89
CA SER A 585 -32.20 24.53 12.72
C SER A 585 -30.92 24.12 13.43
N THR A 586 -30.04 25.08 13.75
CA THR A 586 -28.85 24.82 14.57
C THR A 586 -29.16 24.42 16.02
N PHE A 587 -30.43 24.51 16.45
CA PHE A 587 -30.88 24.12 17.79
C PHE A 587 -31.88 22.97 17.72
N ARG A 588 -31.51 21.82 18.31
CA ARG A 588 -32.34 20.61 18.38
C ARG A 588 -32.67 20.28 19.82
N ILE A 589 -33.95 20.05 20.11
CA ILE A 589 -34.41 19.74 21.46
C ILE A 589 -35.57 18.75 21.42
N HIS A 590 -35.72 17.95 22.48
CA HIS A 590 -36.84 17.02 22.62
C HIS A 590 -38.16 17.79 22.67
N GLU A 591 -39.16 17.32 21.90
CA GLU A 591 -40.45 18.00 21.73
C GLU A 591 -41.15 18.35 23.05
N ASN A 592 -41.07 17.46 24.04
CA ASN A 592 -41.71 17.65 25.34
C ASN A 592 -41.08 18.78 26.17
N ILE A 593 -39.88 19.24 25.83
CA ILE A 593 -39.19 20.33 26.53
C ILE A 593 -39.69 21.70 26.04
N ILE A 594 -40.09 21.82 24.77
CA ILE A 594 -40.40 23.09 24.10
C ILE A 594 -41.42 23.96 24.86
N PRO A 595 -42.55 23.43 25.37
CA PRO A 595 -43.51 24.23 26.13
C PRO A 595 -42.97 24.75 27.47
N HIS A 596 -41.87 24.18 27.95
CA HIS A 596 -41.26 24.47 29.24
C HIS A 596 -39.99 25.32 29.11
N ILE A 597 -39.59 25.69 27.90
CA ILE A 597 -38.48 26.62 27.67
C ILE A 597 -38.86 27.98 28.26
N LYS A 598 -37.97 28.52 29.10
CA LYS A 598 -38.01 29.89 29.59
C LYS A 598 -37.32 30.81 28.60
N CYS A 599 -36.07 30.49 28.26
CA CYS A 599 -35.29 31.18 27.26
C CYS A 599 -34.19 30.26 26.70
N VAL A 600 -33.67 30.62 25.53
CA VAL A 600 -32.48 30.04 24.92
C VAL A 600 -31.41 31.11 24.92
N LYS A 601 -30.20 30.78 25.37
CA LYS A 601 -29.03 31.66 25.35
C LYS A 601 -27.96 31.06 24.45
N ARG A 602 -27.33 31.88 23.62
CA ARG A 602 -26.26 31.45 22.71
C ARG A 602 -24.99 32.26 22.95
N GLN A 603 -23.88 31.56 23.11
CA GLN A 603 -22.55 32.15 23.16
C GLN A 603 -21.62 31.39 22.20
N GLY A 604 -21.55 31.86 20.95
CA GLY A 604 -20.87 31.17 19.86
C GLY A 604 -21.49 29.79 19.57
N ASN A 605 -20.73 28.73 19.85
CA ASN A 605 -21.15 27.33 19.67
C ASN A 605 -21.82 26.72 20.92
N ILE A 606 -21.85 27.45 22.05
CA ILE A 606 -22.51 26.99 23.27
C ILE A 606 -23.94 27.48 23.26
N LEU A 607 -24.87 26.56 23.51
CA LEU A 607 -26.30 26.81 23.58
C LEU A 607 -26.80 26.35 24.95
N ILE A 608 -27.45 27.26 25.66
CA ILE A 608 -28.00 27.02 26.99
C ILE A 608 -29.52 27.15 26.87
N CYS A 609 -30.23 26.10 27.27
CA CYS A 609 -31.68 26.11 27.34
C CYS A 609 -32.09 26.22 28.81
N GLU A 610 -32.66 27.35 29.21
CA GLU A 610 -33.19 27.52 30.56
C GLU A 610 -34.65 27.06 30.57
N LEU A 611 -35.01 26.21 31.53
CA LEU A 611 -36.37 25.68 31.66
C LEU A 611 -37.11 26.35 32.81
N LYS A 612 -38.43 26.51 32.64
CA LYS A 612 -39.33 27.03 33.70
C LYS A 612 -39.44 26.08 34.89
N LYS A 613 -39.16 24.79 34.67
CA LYS A 613 -39.16 23.71 35.65
C LYS A 613 -38.31 22.55 35.14
N GLU A 614 -37.88 21.68 36.04
CA GLU A 614 -37.16 20.45 35.67
C GLU A 614 -38.07 19.49 34.90
N ILE A 615 -37.59 19.01 33.75
CA ILE A 615 -38.30 18.10 32.85
C ILE A 615 -37.32 17.08 32.32
N ILE A 616 -37.69 15.80 32.40
CA ILE A 616 -36.92 14.71 31.80
C ILE A 616 -37.14 14.72 30.28
N PRO A 617 -36.09 14.81 29.45
CA PRO A 617 -36.20 14.77 27.99
C PRO A 617 -36.86 13.46 27.49
N GLN A 618 -37.89 13.56 26.63
CA GLN A 618 -38.59 12.40 26.04
C GLN A 618 -39.04 12.71 24.60
N GLY A 619 -39.18 11.67 23.76
CA GLY A 619 -39.56 11.82 22.35
C GLY A 619 -38.37 12.09 21.42
N PHE A 620 -38.63 12.35 20.15
CA PHE A 620 -37.57 12.63 19.18
C PHE A 620 -37.09 14.09 19.30
N PRO A 621 -35.77 14.34 19.22
CA PRO A 621 -35.27 15.70 19.05
C PRO A 621 -35.71 16.27 17.69
N ARG A 622 -36.27 17.48 17.69
CA ARG A 622 -36.55 18.24 16.45
C ARG A 622 -35.91 19.62 16.50
N VAL A 623 -35.77 20.22 15.32
CA VAL A 623 -35.39 21.63 15.20
C VAL A 623 -36.50 22.54 15.73
N LEU A 624 -36.14 23.71 16.26
CA LEU A 624 -37.11 24.76 16.53
C LEU A 624 -37.50 25.45 15.23
N THR A 625 -38.75 25.90 15.17
CA THR A 625 -39.18 26.85 14.14
C THR A 625 -38.53 28.23 14.38
N PRO A 626 -38.41 29.11 13.37
CA PRO A 626 -37.93 30.47 13.57
C PRO A 626 -38.69 31.22 14.68
N ALA A 627 -40.01 31.09 14.72
CA ALA A 627 -40.84 31.74 15.73
C ALA A 627 -40.54 31.22 17.15
N GLU A 628 -40.31 29.92 17.31
CA GLU A 628 -39.90 29.33 18.59
C GLU A 628 -38.50 29.79 18.98
N TYR A 629 -37.50 29.63 18.10
CA TYR A 629 -36.11 29.93 18.41
C TYR A 629 -35.92 31.42 18.77
N PHE A 630 -36.33 32.33 17.89
CA PHE A 630 -36.17 33.77 18.12
C PHE A 630 -37.13 34.31 19.18
N GLY A 631 -38.27 33.65 19.40
CA GLY A 631 -39.18 33.97 20.51
C GLY A 631 -38.61 33.62 21.88
N PHE A 632 -37.72 32.62 21.97
CA PHE A 632 -37.03 32.24 23.21
C PHE A 632 -35.62 32.82 23.35
N LEU A 633 -35.02 33.33 22.28
CA LEU A 633 -33.62 33.74 22.26
C LEU A 633 -33.40 35.00 23.12
N GLU A 634 -32.63 34.85 24.20
CA GLU A 634 -32.07 35.94 24.98
C GLU A 634 -30.58 36.08 24.67
N VAL A 635 -30.17 37.27 24.25
CA VAL A 635 -28.75 37.60 24.07
C VAL A 635 -28.27 38.32 25.32
N GLU A 636 -27.27 37.79 26.01
CA GLU A 636 -26.64 38.42 27.17
C GLU A 636 -25.20 38.81 26.81
N ILE A 637 -24.76 40.00 27.22
CA ILE A 637 -23.42 40.55 26.98
C ILE A 637 -22.59 40.49 28.26
#